data_AF-A0A4V3Z1H6-F1
#
_entry.id   AF-A0A4V3Z1H6-F1
#
_cell.length_a   1.000
_cell.length_b   1.000
_cell.length_c   1.000
_cell.angle_alpha   90.00
_cell.angle_beta   90.00
_cell.angle_gamma   90.00
#
_symmetry.space_group_name_H-M   'P 1'
#
loop_
_entity.id
_entity.type
_entity.pdbx_description
1 polymer ?
#
loop_
_entity_poly.entity_id
_entity_poly.type
_entity_poly.pdbx_seq_one_letter_code
_entity_poly.pdbx_strand_id
1 'polypeptide(L)'
;MISAQVTSSIGFVCLPLAEHAVTRHKKKRTAPQPLKLARPVNERGATSETSITVDEFTREAELRRSEGNWAGLLELGAMPISAFAGQDQEHAHVPLLLCKLRGLTQQKEWYSVSRDVSPVELLEILEELRRRVPDFHLKPEFEFYYSLDPYEVKGLTRALDVTVQAFARHPSATLLRHLRRVVLRLHAMQGDDWEQDYTEEERVALDGVPALLPIFQDACRVLEQTGTSEEALLARIYRLDATSLDVAPDEVEALVAEIRALPTPEIARLDAPHMDSGPNGSLTALAWAFLVDLAHTGRDGWGGLDARYPDRLGFGLCDGLKLLVKAAISTGEEADRLLIAGVTRLCAQPDDIRDESVPPYLYVSGDATEVLECGFSLASIPDFVLRLIEHAPATLQRGDALLTLYHVLVANNQYSLIGEYADTPFALPELDWLAEQSSSFACLLASVAPTDGQRAFFAVQSLRRYIERGEAYPRPPVLDWKTTERELSVDEPSANQILAEMERVLELRALMDDSHRKRWHDLMAPVLAAAAEAYADLGASPAYQVAQALRDDLLDTAPLVLAQLEYKVGDTAQAFMSYGSCFGGPNQATAASAMQALIQQATTSESLRHFQSVLTEGPWASTYAAATAPLVQSVRTRLSESEKQEQFEKTALARWPALSPQARKVLAVLDTVNSFANFEELGTYAGMSGEWAGRHYRRLLADGMIFETGNSYRLNLHIRPLVAQESRHTVISKIIRSGGTSAAVKQVFNSEREHTIYRAMVQLCPNHLVFPNCSLQSIFSYERMKEMVTSEEFSYYLMASVDLVVVSTTTYLPLLAIEVDGIYHDTEKQLERDGKKDRIFEAGGVPLMRLRPVGSPSADTIRSQVAEHMEELVRSVRRDMPGYQQAVALLEDLTGLGIGG
;
A
#
# COMPACT_ATOMS: atom_id res chain seq x y z
N MET A 1 41.88 13.50 21.27
CA MET A 1 42.71 14.17 20.25
C MET A 1 41.85 14.31 19.00
N ILE A 2 41.36 15.53 18.81
CA ILE A 2 40.89 16.22 17.59
C ILE A 2 40.25 15.33 16.50
N SER A 3 38.92 15.24 16.57
CA SER A 3 38.00 15.02 15.45
C SER A 3 37.18 16.30 15.32
N ALA A 4 37.35 17.03 14.22
CA ALA A 4 36.60 18.26 13.94
C ALA A 4 35.45 17.91 12.97
N GLN A 5 34.22 17.91 13.48
CA GLN A 5 33.00 17.96 12.68
C GLN A 5 32.71 19.42 12.33
N VAL A 6 32.65 19.72 11.04
CA VAL A 6 32.16 20.99 10.50
C VAL A 6 30.66 20.83 10.28
N THR A 7 29.87 21.48 11.12
CA THR A 7 28.43 21.71 10.91
C THR A 7 28.24 23.03 10.17
N SER A 8 27.67 22.98 8.97
CA SER A 8 27.23 24.14 8.20
C SER A 8 25.92 24.69 8.80
N SER A 9 26.01 25.83 9.48
CA SER A 9 24.85 26.62 9.89
C SER A 9 24.85 27.89 9.06
N ILE A 10 23.84 28.03 8.18
CA ILE A 10 23.54 29.26 7.47
C ILE A 10 22.98 30.24 8.51
N GLY A 11 23.79 31.22 8.89
CA GLY A 11 23.40 32.32 9.76
C GLY A 11 22.87 33.48 8.94
N PHE A 12 21.59 33.81 9.14
CA PHE A 12 21.09 35.16 8.88
C PHE A 12 21.81 36.12 9.84
N VAL A 13 22.54 37.08 9.27
CA VAL A 13 23.22 38.13 10.02
C VAL A 13 22.18 39.15 10.48
N CYS A 14 21.72 39.00 11.72
CA CYS A 14 21.18 40.12 12.50
C CYS A 14 22.36 40.92 13.05
N LEU A 15 22.45 42.22 12.72
CA LEU A 15 23.39 43.16 13.35
C LEU A 15 23.18 43.20 14.88
N PRO A 16 24.26 43.24 15.68
CA PRO A 16 24.18 43.08 17.13
C PRO A 16 23.85 44.40 17.84
N LEU A 17 22.77 44.41 18.62
CA LEU A 17 22.59 45.39 19.69
C LEU A 17 23.55 45.02 20.83
N ALA A 18 24.51 45.91 21.09
CA ALA A 18 25.50 45.78 22.16
C ALA A 18 24.84 45.62 23.55
N GLU A 19 24.99 44.44 24.16
CA GLU A 19 24.68 44.24 25.58
C GLU A 19 25.77 44.89 26.45
N HIS A 20 25.47 46.06 27.00
CA HIS A 20 26.15 46.52 28.20
C HIS A 20 25.69 45.68 29.39
N ALA A 21 26.62 44.92 29.97
CA ALA A 21 26.43 44.22 31.23
C ALA A 21 26.09 45.22 32.35
N VAL A 22 24.85 45.22 32.81
CA VAL A 22 24.44 45.88 34.06
C VAL A 22 23.91 44.83 35.03
N THR A 23 24.68 44.67 36.10
CA THR A 23 24.42 43.89 37.31
C THR A 23 22.98 43.96 37.82
N ARG A 24 22.42 42.78 38.12
CA ARG A 24 21.11 42.58 38.78
C ARG A 24 21.01 43.35 40.11
N HIS A 25 20.14 44.36 40.14
CA HIS A 25 19.46 44.79 41.36
C HIS A 25 17.95 44.63 41.20
N LYS A 26 17.38 43.67 41.93
CA LYS A 26 15.94 43.50 42.10
C LYS A 26 15.36 44.74 42.80
N LYS A 27 14.77 45.66 42.03
CA LYS A 27 13.73 46.57 42.53
C LYS A 27 12.38 46.13 41.96
N LYS A 28 11.47 45.72 42.85
CA LYS A 28 10.05 45.56 42.55
C LYS A 28 9.54 46.88 41.95
N ARG A 29 9.28 46.91 40.64
CA ARG A 29 8.38 47.88 40.02
C ARG A 29 7.02 47.22 39.90
N THR A 30 6.03 47.82 40.54
CA THR A 30 4.61 47.49 40.41
C THR A 30 4.18 47.58 38.95
N ALA A 31 3.54 46.52 38.44
CA ALA A 31 2.86 46.54 37.15
C ALA A 31 1.69 47.56 37.20
N PRO A 32 1.48 48.38 36.15
CA PRO A 32 0.29 49.23 36.05
C PRO A 32 -0.97 48.37 35.86
N GLN A 33 -2.10 48.83 36.39
CA GLN A 33 -3.41 48.18 36.20
C GLN A 33 -3.86 48.32 34.74
N PRO A 34 -4.50 47.29 34.14
CA PRO A 34 -5.02 47.36 32.78
C PRO A 34 -6.17 48.38 32.67
N LEU A 35 -6.22 49.04 31.52
CA LEU A 35 -7.27 50.01 31.18
C LEU A 35 -8.64 49.32 31.17
N LYS A 36 -9.57 49.76 32.04
CA LYS A 36 -10.96 49.27 32.04
C LYS A 36 -11.69 49.83 30.82
N LEU A 37 -11.80 49.04 29.76
CA LEU A 37 -12.62 49.35 28.59
C LEU A 37 -14.09 49.53 28.99
N ALA A 38 -14.69 50.66 28.61
CA ALA A 38 -16.10 50.94 28.87
C ALA A 38 -16.99 49.99 28.05
N ARG A 39 -17.87 49.25 28.75
CA ARG A 39 -18.93 48.43 28.14
C ARG A 39 -19.96 49.32 27.42
N PRO A 40 -20.62 48.84 26.35
CA PRO A 40 -21.68 49.60 25.71
C PRO A 40 -22.84 49.81 26.69
N VAL A 41 -23.39 51.02 26.59
CA VAL A 41 -24.38 51.63 27.48
C VAL A 41 -25.58 50.72 27.70
N ASN A 42 -25.96 50.56 28.98
CA ASN A 42 -27.32 50.19 29.35
C ASN A 42 -27.92 51.28 30.24
N GLU A 43 -29.20 51.55 29.98
CA GLU A 43 -30.01 52.66 30.44
C GLU A 43 -29.93 52.92 31.96
N ARG A 44 -29.25 54.01 32.34
CA ARG A 44 -29.63 55.01 33.38
C ARG A 44 -28.41 55.85 33.71
N GLY A 45 -28.58 57.16 33.60
CA GLY A 45 -27.51 58.14 33.59
C GLY A 45 -26.63 58.18 34.84
N ALA A 46 -25.32 58.26 34.58
CA ALA A 46 -24.33 59.09 35.27
C ALA A 46 -23.01 58.96 34.50
N THR A 47 -22.72 59.93 33.62
CA THR A 47 -21.46 60.04 32.89
C THR A 47 -20.36 60.52 33.84
N SER A 48 -19.50 59.62 34.31
CA SER A 48 -18.11 59.99 34.56
C SER A 48 -17.36 59.77 33.25
N GLU A 49 -17.32 60.80 32.39
CA GLU A 49 -16.44 60.84 31.23
C GLU A 49 -14.99 60.80 31.73
N THR A 50 -14.47 59.60 31.92
CA THR A 50 -13.02 59.38 32.05
C THR A 50 -12.51 59.31 30.62
N SER A 51 -12.32 60.48 30.02
CA SER A 51 -11.72 60.62 28.71
C SER A 51 -10.27 60.14 28.75
N ILE A 52 -9.91 59.20 27.88
CA ILE A 52 -8.58 58.59 27.87
C ILE A 52 -7.61 59.51 27.14
N THR A 53 -6.39 59.64 27.65
CA THR A 53 -5.32 60.37 26.95
C THR A 53 -4.62 59.49 25.92
N VAL A 54 -4.04 60.08 24.87
CA VAL A 54 -3.28 59.30 23.86
C VAL A 54 -2.12 58.53 24.49
N ASP A 55 -1.46 59.11 25.50
CA ASP A 55 -0.32 58.49 26.20
C ASP A 55 -0.72 57.24 26.99
N GLU A 56 -1.89 57.26 27.62
CA GLU A 56 -2.44 56.11 28.35
C GLU A 56 -2.85 55.01 27.37
N PHE A 57 -3.50 55.37 26.27
CA PHE A 57 -3.87 54.44 25.20
C PHE A 57 -2.64 53.78 24.57
N THR A 58 -1.61 54.57 24.23
CA THR A 58 -0.40 54.08 23.55
C THR A 58 0.37 53.10 24.43
N ARG A 59 0.47 53.37 25.74
CA ARG A 59 1.09 52.45 26.70
C ARG A 59 0.34 51.12 26.84
N GLU A 60 -0.99 51.17 26.87
CA GLU A 60 -1.82 49.96 26.91
C GLU A 60 -1.71 49.16 25.60
N ALA A 61 -1.70 49.83 24.45
CA ALA A 61 -1.49 49.19 23.16
C ALA A 61 -0.12 48.49 23.07
N GLU A 62 0.95 49.15 23.53
CA GLU A 62 2.28 48.54 23.58
C GLU A 62 2.34 47.32 24.51
N LEU A 63 1.67 47.37 25.66
CA LEU A 63 1.57 46.25 26.58
C LEU A 63 0.91 45.05 25.89
N ARG A 64 -0.28 45.22 25.31
CA ARG A 64 -1.01 44.16 24.60
C ARG A 64 -0.22 43.59 23.43
N ARG A 65 0.51 44.44 22.71
CA ARG A 65 1.45 44.01 21.65
C ARG A 65 2.56 43.12 22.21
N SER A 66 3.19 43.52 23.31
CA SER A 66 4.29 42.75 23.92
C SER A 66 3.86 41.40 24.48
N GLU A 67 2.58 41.26 24.84
CA GLU A 67 1.97 40.03 25.34
C GLU A 67 1.42 39.12 24.22
N GLY A 68 1.46 39.58 22.96
CA GLY A 68 0.86 38.86 21.82
C GLY A 68 -0.68 38.83 21.86
N ASN A 69 -1.32 39.76 22.57
CA ASN A 69 -2.77 39.85 22.69
C ASN A 69 -3.39 40.63 21.51
N TRP A 70 -3.44 39.99 20.35
CA TRP A 70 -3.94 40.59 19.10
C TRP A 70 -5.43 40.93 19.13
N ALA A 71 -6.25 40.08 19.74
CA ALA A 71 -7.68 40.35 19.94
C ALA A 71 -7.89 41.60 20.81
N GLY A 72 -7.08 41.75 21.87
CA GLY A 72 -7.10 42.95 22.70
C GLY A 72 -6.63 44.21 21.95
N LEU A 73 -5.71 44.11 20.98
CA LEU A 73 -5.34 45.24 20.12
C LEU A 73 -6.45 45.64 19.16
N LEU A 74 -7.21 44.67 18.61
CA LEU A 74 -8.39 44.95 17.79
C LEU A 74 -9.47 45.69 18.59
N GLU A 75 -9.73 45.27 19.83
CA GLU A 75 -10.67 45.95 20.72
C GLU A 75 -10.26 47.41 20.98
N LEU A 76 -8.96 47.66 21.18
CA LEU A 76 -8.45 49.03 21.33
C LEU A 76 -8.60 49.83 20.03
N GLY A 77 -8.30 49.24 18.88
CA GLY A 77 -8.43 49.88 17.57
C GLY A 77 -9.87 50.19 17.17
N ALA A 78 -10.86 49.51 17.76
CA ALA A 78 -12.29 49.73 17.54
C ALA A 78 -12.92 50.81 18.44
N MET A 79 -12.14 51.43 19.33
CA MET A 79 -12.65 52.46 20.22
C MET A 79 -13.10 53.71 19.45
N PRO A 80 -14.27 54.29 19.79
CA PRO A 80 -14.72 55.51 19.13
C PRO A 80 -13.81 56.68 19.51
N ILE A 81 -13.58 57.60 18.59
CA ILE A 81 -12.74 58.78 18.84
C ILE A 81 -13.28 59.63 20.01
N SER A 82 -14.59 59.59 20.26
CA SER A 82 -15.26 60.25 21.39
C SER A 82 -14.85 59.71 22.77
N ALA A 83 -14.15 58.58 22.83
CA ALA A 83 -13.57 58.06 24.07
C ALA A 83 -12.33 58.84 24.55
N PHE A 84 -11.73 59.67 23.68
CA PHE A 84 -10.54 60.46 23.98
C PHE A 84 -10.90 61.88 24.41
N ALA A 85 -10.03 62.49 25.24
CA ALA A 85 -10.19 63.88 25.68
C ALA A 85 -10.21 64.83 24.48
N GLY A 86 -11.00 65.90 24.51
CA GLY A 86 -11.21 66.77 23.33
C GLY A 86 -9.93 67.29 22.65
N GLN A 87 -8.86 67.53 23.42
CA GLN A 87 -7.54 67.94 22.93
C GLN A 87 -6.71 66.80 22.29
N ASP A 88 -7.08 65.56 22.59
CA ASP A 88 -6.41 64.32 22.19
C ASP A 88 -7.12 63.58 21.05
N GLN A 89 -8.35 63.98 20.71
CA GLN A 89 -9.15 63.35 19.65
C GLN A 89 -8.45 63.39 18.30
N GLU A 90 -7.86 64.53 17.91
CA GLU A 90 -7.13 64.64 16.64
C GLU A 90 -5.88 63.74 16.61
N HIS A 91 -5.17 63.65 17.74
CA HIS A 91 -3.95 62.87 17.89
C HIS A 91 -4.19 61.36 18.05
N ALA A 92 -5.39 60.94 18.47
CA ALA A 92 -5.75 59.53 18.69
C ALA A 92 -6.01 58.73 17.41
N HIS A 93 -6.28 59.40 16.28
CA HIS A 93 -6.60 58.74 15.01
C HIS A 93 -5.51 57.76 14.53
N VAL A 94 -4.24 58.18 14.56
CA VAL A 94 -3.12 57.35 14.07
C VAL A 94 -2.90 56.12 14.98
N PRO A 95 -2.79 56.27 16.32
CA PRO A 95 -2.69 55.12 17.23
C PRO A 95 -3.83 54.11 17.10
N LEU A 96 -5.07 54.57 16.91
CA LEU A 96 -6.23 53.69 16.70
C LEU A 96 -6.08 52.85 15.43
N LEU A 97 -5.74 53.50 14.31
CA LEU A 97 -5.51 52.84 13.02
C LEU A 97 -4.36 51.82 13.10
N LEU A 98 -3.26 52.15 13.79
CA LEU A 98 -2.14 51.23 14.01
C LEU A 98 -2.52 50.02 14.87
N CYS A 99 -3.35 50.20 15.90
CA CYS A 99 -3.86 49.09 16.70
C CYS A 99 -4.77 48.19 15.88
N LYS A 100 -5.66 48.77 15.07
CA LYS A 100 -6.55 48.03 14.16
C LYS A 100 -5.73 47.23 13.14
N LEU A 101 -4.77 47.87 12.47
CA LEU A 101 -3.88 47.22 11.51
C LEU A 101 -3.12 46.05 12.14
N ARG A 102 -2.45 46.27 13.28
CA ARG A 102 -1.65 45.24 13.96
C ARG A 102 -2.49 44.12 14.54
N GLY A 103 -3.71 44.42 14.99
CA GLY A 103 -4.66 43.43 15.48
C GLY A 103 -5.16 42.50 14.38
N LEU A 104 -5.45 43.05 13.18
CA LEU A 104 -5.90 42.28 12.02
C LEU A 104 -4.77 41.42 11.43
N THR A 105 -3.58 42.01 11.33
CA THR A 105 -2.41 41.37 10.70
C THR A 105 -1.59 40.50 11.65
N GLN A 106 -1.72 40.72 12.96
CA GLN A 106 -0.90 40.08 13.99
C GLN A 106 0.60 40.29 13.79
N GLN A 107 0.99 41.40 13.14
CA GLN A 107 2.37 41.69 12.70
C GLN A 107 2.97 40.63 11.77
N LYS A 108 2.12 39.90 11.04
CA LYS A 108 2.55 38.99 10.00
C LYS A 108 2.66 39.73 8.68
N GLU A 109 3.55 39.24 7.82
CA GLU A 109 3.58 39.59 6.40
C GLU A 109 2.25 39.25 5.73
N TRP A 110 1.88 39.98 4.66
CA TRP A 110 0.60 39.84 3.98
C TRP A 110 0.23 38.38 3.66
N TYR A 111 1.15 37.61 3.06
CA TYR A 111 0.93 36.20 2.69
C TYR A 111 0.70 35.26 3.88
N SER A 112 1.01 35.71 5.11
CA SER A 112 0.82 34.98 6.36
C SER A 112 -0.37 35.48 7.17
N VAL A 113 -1.06 36.53 6.71
CA VAL A 113 -2.31 37.02 7.31
C VAL A 113 -3.44 36.01 7.03
N SER A 114 -4.39 35.89 7.98
CA SER A 114 -5.54 35.00 7.80
C SER A 114 -6.36 35.41 6.57
N ARG A 115 -6.81 34.42 5.79
CA ARG A 115 -7.68 34.63 4.61
C ARG A 115 -9.02 35.29 4.94
N ASP A 116 -9.42 35.28 6.21
CA ASP A 116 -10.66 35.91 6.70
C ASP A 116 -10.54 37.44 6.83
N VAL A 117 -9.34 38.01 6.71
CA VAL A 117 -9.11 39.46 6.78
C VAL A 117 -9.31 40.08 5.41
N SER A 118 -10.19 41.10 5.32
CA SER A 118 -10.48 41.79 4.07
C SER A 118 -9.27 42.64 3.60
N PRO A 119 -8.73 42.41 2.39
CA PRO A 119 -7.69 43.27 1.82
C PRO A 119 -8.16 44.73 1.66
N VAL A 120 -9.43 44.91 1.30
CA VAL A 120 -10.04 46.25 1.14
C VAL A 120 -10.03 47.01 2.46
N GLU A 121 -10.38 46.36 3.56
CA GLU A 121 -10.37 46.99 4.89
C GLU A 121 -8.96 47.40 5.31
N LEU A 122 -7.95 46.56 5.02
CA LEU A 122 -6.55 46.89 5.31
C LEU A 122 -6.05 48.07 4.46
N LEU A 123 -6.38 48.09 3.17
CA LEU A 123 -6.04 49.18 2.26
C LEU A 123 -6.68 50.52 2.70
N GLU A 124 -7.94 50.51 3.14
CA GLU A 124 -8.59 51.70 3.68
C GLU A 124 -7.87 52.25 4.93
N ILE A 125 -7.47 51.36 5.85
CA ILE A 125 -6.71 51.73 7.06
C ILE A 125 -5.37 52.35 6.68
N LEU A 126 -4.64 51.74 5.75
CA LEU A 126 -3.32 52.21 5.34
C LEU A 126 -3.36 53.50 4.52
N GLU A 127 -4.39 53.69 3.70
CA GLU A 127 -4.63 54.97 3.00
C GLU A 127 -4.90 56.11 3.99
N GLU A 128 -5.68 55.84 5.04
CA GLU A 128 -5.94 56.84 6.06
C GLU A 128 -4.68 57.15 6.88
N LEU A 129 -3.87 56.14 7.19
CA LEU A 129 -2.54 56.33 7.77
C LEU A 129 -1.64 57.17 6.85
N ARG A 130 -1.61 56.89 5.55
CA ARG A 130 -0.83 57.64 4.56
C ARG A 130 -1.22 59.11 4.49
N ARG A 131 -2.51 59.44 4.59
CA ARG A 131 -2.99 60.84 4.59
C ARG A 131 -2.61 61.59 5.87
N ARG A 132 -2.56 60.89 7.01
CA ARG A 132 -2.42 61.50 8.34
C ARG A 132 -0.99 61.50 8.87
N VAL A 133 -0.15 60.58 8.42
CA VAL A 133 1.22 60.42 8.92
C VAL A 133 2.18 61.12 7.95
N PRO A 134 2.85 62.21 8.36
CA PRO A 134 3.94 62.80 7.60
C PRO A 134 5.03 61.76 7.35
N ASP A 135 5.58 61.77 6.14
CA ASP A 135 6.63 60.84 5.71
C ASP A 135 6.27 59.37 5.98
N PHE A 136 5.01 59.00 5.74
CA PHE A 136 4.51 57.64 5.91
C PHE A 136 5.39 56.60 5.20
N HIS A 137 6.00 56.96 4.07
CA HIS A 137 6.94 56.13 3.33
C HIS A 137 8.21 55.72 4.10
N LEU A 138 8.54 56.41 5.20
CA LEU A 138 9.63 56.04 6.13
C LEU A 138 9.15 55.16 7.29
N LYS A 139 7.87 54.79 7.33
CA LYS A 139 7.28 53.97 8.40
C LYS A 139 7.23 52.49 7.99
N PRO A 140 7.39 51.54 8.92
CA PRO A 140 7.29 50.10 8.62
C PRO A 140 5.96 49.70 7.96
N GLU A 141 4.87 50.40 8.29
CA GLU A 141 3.56 50.15 7.72
C GLU A 141 3.49 50.42 6.20
N PHE A 142 4.44 51.16 5.64
CA PHE A 142 4.54 51.39 4.20
C PHE A 142 4.93 50.12 3.43
N GLU A 143 5.86 49.30 3.95
CA GLU A 143 6.19 48.01 3.35
C GLU A 143 4.96 47.11 3.26
N PHE A 144 4.15 47.12 4.32
CA PHE A 144 2.90 46.37 4.36
C PHE A 144 1.87 46.92 3.35
N TYR A 145 1.77 48.24 3.19
CA TYR A 145 0.95 48.90 2.17
C TYR A 145 1.32 48.47 0.73
N TYR A 146 2.60 48.28 0.44
CA TYR A 146 3.04 47.74 -0.87
C TYR A 146 2.84 46.24 -1.01
N SER A 147 2.94 45.48 0.08
CA SER A 147 2.73 44.02 0.05
C SER A 147 1.29 43.61 -0.26
N LEU A 148 0.32 44.49 0.02
CA LEU A 148 -1.12 44.33 -0.25
C LEU A 148 -1.51 44.51 -1.72
N ASP A 149 -0.50 44.53 -2.62
CA ASP A 149 -0.54 44.71 -4.06
C ASP A 149 -1.91 44.35 -4.70
N PRO A 150 -2.73 45.35 -5.04
CA PRO A 150 -3.95 45.10 -5.80
C PRO A 150 -3.56 44.73 -7.23
N TYR A 151 -3.92 43.52 -7.68
CA TYR A 151 -3.75 43.06 -9.08
C TYR A 151 -4.53 43.90 -10.12
N GLU A 152 -5.14 45.00 -9.70
CA GLU A 152 -5.97 45.90 -10.52
C GLU A 152 -5.19 47.14 -10.95
N VAL A 153 -5.42 47.59 -12.19
CA VAL A 153 -4.76 48.76 -12.80
C VAL A 153 -4.82 49.99 -11.90
N LYS A 154 -6.01 50.31 -11.38
CA LYS A 154 -6.25 51.51 -10.55
C LYS A 154 -5.41 51.52 -9.27
N GLY A 155 -5.15 50.34 -8.71
CA GLY A 155 -4.33 50.19 -7.52
C GLY A 155 -2.85 50.38 -7.82
N LEU A 156 -2.36 49.78 -8.91
CA LEU A 156 -0.98 49.94 -9.38
C LEU A 156 -0.65 51.38 -9.79
N THR A 157 -1.53 52.07 -10.53
CA THR A 157 -1.32 53.49 -10.90
C THR A 157 -1.25 54.38 -9.65
N ARG A 158 -2.04 54.08 -8.62
CA ARG A 158 -1.95 54.80 -7.34
C ARG A 158 -0.65 54.51 -6.61
N ALA A 159 -0.21 53.25 -6.59
CA ALA A 159 1.08 52.88 -6.00
C ALA A 159 2.22 53.61 -6.71
N LEU A 160 2.19 53.72 -8.04
CA LEU A 160 3.16 54.46 -8.84
C LEU A 160 3.27 55.92 -8.39
N ASP A 161 2.14 56.64 -8.33
CA ASP A 161 2.09 58.04 -7.90
C ASP A 161 2.68 58.23 -6.49
N VAL A 162 2.31 57.34 -5.57
CA VAL A 162 2.78 57.37 -4.18
C VAL A 162 4.29 57.14 -4.12
N THR A 163 4.82 56.14 -4.84
CA THR A 163 6.26 55.84 -4.83
C THR A 163 7.06 56.97 -5.45
N VAL A 164 6.62 57.52 -6.59
CA VAL A 164 7.32 58.61 -7.28
C VAL A 164 7.41 59.85 -6.38
N GLN A 165 6.31 60.22 -5.71
CA GLN A 165 6.31 61.36 -4.79
C GLN A 165 7.18 61.12 -3.55
N ALA A 166 7.16 59.90 -2.99
CA ALA A 166 8.03 59.54 -1.87
C ALA A 166 9.51 59.58 -2.27
N PHE A 167 9.85 58.98 -3.41
CA PHE A 167 11.20 58.92 -3.95
C PHE A 167 11.75 60.33 -4.25
N ALA A 168 10.94 61.22 -4.83
CA ALA A 168 11.35 62.59 -5.11
C ALA A 168 11.74 63.39 -3.84
N ARG A 169 11.18 63.04 -2.68
CA ARG A 169 11.50 63.69 -1.39
C ARG A 169 12.69 63.02 -0.70
N HIS A 170 12.76 61.70 -0.75
CA HIS A 170 13.76 60.91 -0.05
C HIS A 170 14.27 59.74 -0.91
N PRO A 171 15.15 60.00 -1.91
CA PRO A 171 15.71 58.94 -2.74
C PRO A 171 16.41 57.89 -1.89
N SER A 172 16.07 56.61 -2.11
CA SER A 172 16.66 55.47 -1.38
C SER A 172 16.51 54.19 -2.20
N ALA A 173 17.37 53.19 -1.95
CA ALA A 173 17.26 51.89 -2.61
C ALA A 173 15.92 51.18 -2.34
N THR A 174 15.35 51.30 -1.13
CA THR A 174 14.05 50.69 -0.80
C THR A 174 12.92 51.23 -1.68
N LEU A 175 12.82 52.55 -1.80
CA LEU A 175 11.81 53.17 -2.66
C LEU A 175 12.05 52.89 -4.15
N LEU A 176 13.33 52.76 -4.57
CA LEU A 176 13.65 52.37 -5.93
C LEU A 176 13.18 50.93 -6.24
N ARG A 177 13.29 50.00 -5.30
CA ARG A 177 12.76 48.62 -5.44
C ARG A 177 11.24 48.61 -5.58
N HIS A 178 10.54 49.38 -4.75
CA HIS A 178 9.08 49.54 -4.85
C HIS A 178 8.67 50.13 -6.19
N LEU A 179 9.40 51.16 -6.64
CA LEU A 179 9.12 51.80 -7.93
C LEU A 179 9.33 50.81 -9.08
N ARG A 180 10.44 50.06 -9.05
CA ARG A 180 10.75 49.01 -10.03
C ARG A 180 9.60 47.99 -10.15
N ARG A 181 9.13 47.45 -9.02
CA ARG A 181 8.05 46.45 -8.99
C ARG A 181 6.78 46.98 -9.67
N VAL A 182 6.35 48.18 -9.32
CA VAL A 182 5.12 48.78 -9.87
C VAL A 182 5.29 49.11 -11.37
N VAL A 183 6.43 49.71 -11.74
CA VAL A 183 6.74 50.08 -13.12
C VAL A 183 6.76 48.85 -14.03
N LEU A 184 7.49 47.80 -13.64
CA LEU A 184 7.59 46.59 -14.45
C LEU A 184 6.25 45.87 -14.58
N ARG A 185 5.43 45.85 -13.52
CA ARG A 185 4.09 45.25 -13.58
C ARG A 185 3.17 46.01 -14.52
N LEU A 186 3.10 47.33 -14.39
CA LEU A 186 2.30 48.17 -15.29
C LEU A 186 2.81 48.11 -16.74
N HIS A 187 4.12 48.07 -16.94
CA HIS A 187 4.72 47.94 -18.27
C HIS A 187 4.37 46.60 -18.92
N ALA A 188 4.43 45.49 -18.16
CA ALA A 188 3.98 44.19 -18.64
C ALA A 188 2.49 44.21 -19.01
N MET A 189 1.63 44.84 -18.20
CA MET A 189 0.19 44.98 -18.49
C MET A 189 -0.09 45.84 -19.73
N GLN A 190 0.75 46.84 -20.04
CA GLN A 190 0.64 47.64 -21.27
C GLN A 190 1.07 46.85 -22.52
N GLY A 191 1.92 45.83 -22.36
CA GLY A 191 2.40 44.98 -23.45
C GLY A 191 1.65 43.66 -23.63
N ASP A 192 0.69 43.35 -22.75
CA ASP A 192 -0.05 42.09 -22.76
C ASP A 192 -1.20 42.13 -23.78
N ASP A 193 -1.20 41.23 -24.76
CA ASP A 193 -2.17 41.18 -25.87
C ASP A 193 -3.52 40.53 -25.49
N TRP A 194 -3.73 40.16 -24.21
CA TRP A 194 -4.96 39.52 -23.74
C TRP A 194 -6.11 40.55 -23.57
N GLU A 195 -6.60 41.08 -24.70
CA GLU A 195 -7.66 42.09 -24.78
C GLU A 195 -8.96 41.74 -24.02
N GLN A 196 -9.16 40.46 -23.67
CA GLN A 196 -10.38 39.94 -23.02
C GLN A 196 -10.35 40.02 -21.49
N ASP A 197 -9.19 40.21 -20.87
CA ASP A 197 -9.03 40.15 -19.41
C ASP A 197 -9.21 41.51 -18.71
N TYR A 198 -9.25 42.61 -19.48
CA TYR A 198 -9.40 43.97 -18.96
C TYR A 198 -10.74 44.60 -19.32
N THR A 199 -11.36 45.29 -18.36
CA THR A 199 -12.53 46.13 -18.62
C THR A 199 -12.15 47.36 -19.45
N GLU A 200 -13.14 47.98 -20.12
CA GLU A 200 -12.90 49.20 -20.89
C GLU A 200 -12.33 50.34 -20.04
N GLU A 201 -12.77 50.44 -18.78
CA GLU A 201 -12.26 51.43 -17.84
C GLU A 201 -10.79 51.19 -17.48
N GLU A 202 -10.38 49.93 -17.35
CA GLU A 202 -8.98 49.54 -17.08
C GLU A 202 -8.08 49.78 -18.28
N ARG A 203 -8.55 49.53 -19.50
CA ARG A 203 -7.83 49.84 -20.75
C ARG A 203 -7.54 51.34 -20.87
N VAL A 204 -8.57 52.16 -20.71
CA VAL A 204 -8.42 53.63 -20.73
C VAL A 204 -7.47 54.11 -19.63
N ALA A 205 -7.50 53.47 -18.46
CA ALA A 205 -6.58 53.78 -17.37
C ALA A 205 -5.14 53.38 -17.68
N LEU A 206 -4.89 52.22 -18.30
CA LEU A 206 -3.57 51.75 -18.74
C LEU A 206 -2.97 52.63 -19.84
N ASP A 207 -3.77 52.99 -20.85
CA ASP A 207 -3.36 53.90 -21.93
C ASP A 207 -3.04 55.30 -21.43
N GLY A 208 -3.69 55.71 -20.33
CA GLY A 208 -3.45 57.00 -19.67
C GLY A 208 -2.19 57.04 -18.80
N VAL A 209 -1.52 55.91 -18.55
CA VAL A 209 -0.30 55.86 -17.74
C VAL A 209 0.88 56.45 -18.52
N PRO A 210 1.67 57.36 -17.94
CA PRO A 210 2.82 57.96 -18.62
C PRO A 210 3.92 56.94 -18.95
N ALA A 211 4.89 57.32 -19.79
CA ALA A 211 6.00 56.45 -20.16
C ALA A 211 6.78 55.95 -18.92
N LEU A 212 6.55 54.69 -18.57
CA LEU A 212 6.96 54.07 -17.32
C LEU A 212 8.48 53.89 -17.20
N LEU A 213 9.12 53.36 -18.26
CA LEU A 213 10.55 53.09 -18.27
C LEU A 213 11.38 54.38 -18.13
N PRO A 214 11.10 55.49 -18.83
CA PRO A 214 11.80 56.76 -18.61
C PRO A 214 11.68 57.29 -17.16
N ILE A 215 10.49 57.22 -16.55
CA ILE A 215 10.29 57.65 -15.15
C ILE A 215 11.20 56.87 -14.21
N PHE A 216 11.28 55.55 -14.40
CA PHE A 216 12.12 54.69 -13.59
C PHE A 216 13.62 54.92 -13.84
N GLN A 217 14.02 55.07 -15.10
CA GLN A 217 15.41 55.36 -15.47
C GLN A 217 15.87 56.71 -14.89
N ASP A 218 15.01 57.74 -14.89
CA ASP A 218 15.30 59.03 -14.25
C ASP A 218 15.53 58.87 -12.74
N ALA A 219 14.67 58.11 -12.06
CA ALA A 219 14.83 57.79 -10.64
C ALA A 219 16.15 57.05 -10.36
N CYS A 220 16.51 56.09 -11.22
CA CYS A 220 17.80 55.40 -11.14
C CYS A 220 18.97 56.40 -11.26
N ARG A 221 18.95 57.31 -12.25
CA ARG A 221 20.02 58.31 -12.43
C ARG A 221 20.15 59.25 -11.22
N VAL A 222 19.05 59.60 -10.56
CA VAL A 222 19.08 60.39 -9.32
C VAL A 222 19.84 59.63 -8.23
N LEU A 223 19.51 58.35 -8.00
CA LEU A 223 20.16 57.57 -6.95
C LEU A 223 21.60 57.20 -7.31
N GLU A 224 21.93 56.99 -8.59
CA GLU A 224 23.30 56.82 -9.09
C GLU A 224 24.20 58.01 -8.71
N GLN A 225 23.66 59.23 -8.68
CA GLN A 225 24.40 60.46 -8.38
C GLN A 225 24.39 60.85 -6.90
N THR A 226 23.35 60.48 -6.15
CA THR A 226 23.10 61.00 -4.80
C THR A 226 23.20 59.95 -3.69
N GLY A 227 23.11 58.67 -4.03
CA GLY A 227 23.15 57.55 -3.08
C GLY A 227 24.55 57.20 -2.59
N THR A 228 24.60 56.22 -1.69
CA THR A 228 25.84 55.55 -1.29
C THR A 228 26.44 54.74 -2.45
N SER A 229 27.69 54.27 -2.32
CA SER A 229 28.33 53.44 -3.36
C SER A 229 27.54 52.19 -3.72
N GLU A 230 26.92 51.54 -2.74
CA GLU A 230 26.06 50.36 -2.94
C GLU A 230 24.74 50.75 -3.63
N GLU A 231 24.08 51.82 -3.19
CA GLU A 231 22.84 52.30 -3.79
C GLU A 231 23.03 52.79 -5.23
N ALA A 232 24.15 53.46 -5.51
CA ALA A 232 24.49 53.92 -6.84
C ALA A 232 24.73 52.74 -7.79
N LEU A 233 25.38 51.68 -7.32
CA LEU A 233 25.60 50.47 -8.10
C LEU A 233 24.30 49.73 -8.39
N LEU A 234 23.43 49.57 -7.38
CA LEU A 234 22.09 48.99 -7.56
C LEU A 234 21.26 49.79 -8.57
N ALA A 235 21.26 51.12 -8.43
CA ALA A 235 20.54 52.01 -9.33
C ALA A 235 21.04 51.90 -10.78
N ARG A 236 22.37 51.79 -10.96
CA ARG A 236 22.98 51.57 -12.28
C ARG A 236 22.53 50.24 -12.90
N ILE A 237 22.51 49.17 -12.12
CA ILE A 237 22.03 47.85 -12.57
C ILE A 237 20.56 47.95 -12.99
N TYR A 238 19.72 48.59 -12.18
CA TYR A 238 18.30 48.77 -12.49
C TYR A 238 18.06 49.61 -13.73
N ARG A 239 18.84 50.66 -13.95
CA ARG A 239 18.77 51.45 -15.18
C ARG A 239 19.11 50.61 -16.39
N LEU A 240 20.23 49.87 -16.35
CA LEU A 240 20.69 49.04 -17.45
C LEU A 240 19.68 47.95 -17.81
N ASP A 241 19.09 47.29 -16.81
CA ASP A 241 18.04 46.30 -17.01
C ASP A 241 16.78 46.95 -17.62
N ALA A 242 16.33 48.09 -17.11
CA ALA A 242 15.19 48.81 -17.69
C ALA A 242 15.47 49.32 -19.12
N THR A 243 16.72 49.68 -19.44
CA THR A 243 17.12 50.01 -20.81
C THR A 243 17.06 48.78 -21.71
N SER A 244 17.42 47.60 -21.22
CA SER A 244 17.40 46.37 -22.03
C SER A 244 16.01 45.93 -22.51
N LEU A 245 14.95 46.42 -21.87
CA LEU A 245 13.55 46.11 -22.23
C LEU A 245 13.07 46.81 -23.51
N ASP A 246 13.65 47.97 -23.86
CA ASP A 246 13.22 48.81 -25.00
C ASP A 246 14.41 49.36 -25.78
N VAL A 247 15.54 48.63 -25.75
CA VAL A 247 16.78 49.05 -26.42
C VAL A 247 16.64 48.90 -27.94
N ALA A 248 17.01 49.94 -28.69
CA ALA A 248 17.05 49.86 -30.14
C ALA A 248 18.20 48.94 -30.62
N PRO A 249 18.05 48.17 -31.71
CA PRO A 249 19.07 47.23 -32.17
C PRO A 249 20.48 47.82 -32.39
N ASP A 250 20.58 49.10 -32.76
CA ASP A 250 21.84 49.82 -32.95
C ASP A 250 22.50 50.31 -31.65
N GLU A 251 21.75 50.34 -30.54
CA GLU A 251 22.24 50.75 -29.22
C GLU A 251 22.66 49.56 -28.33
N VAL A 252 22.33 48.32 -28.73
CA VAL A 252 22.63 47.08 -27.99
C VAL A 252 24.12 46.95 -27.68
N GLU A 253 25.01 47.26 -28.63
CA GLU A 253 26.45 47.15 -28.42
C GLU A 253 26.94 48.08 -27.30
N ALA A 254 26.41 49.31 -27.24
CA ALA A 254 26.74 50.26 -26.20
C ALA A 254 26.22 49.81 -24.83
N LEU A 255 24.99 49.29 -24.78
CA LEU A 255 24.39 48.73 -23.56
C LEU A 255 25.20 47.54 -23.03
N VAL A 256 25.55 46.59 -23.91
CA VAL A 256 26.37 45.40 -23.58
C VAL A 256 27.75 45.82 -23.06
N ALA A 257 28.38 46.82 -23.67
CA ALA A 257 29.65 47.35 -23.20
C ALA A 257 29.53 47.97 -21.79
N GLU A 258 28.42 48.67 -21.50
CA GLU A 258 28.18 49.24 -20.17
C GLU A 258 27.94 48.14 -19.12
N ILE A 259 27.17 47.10 -19.45
CA ILE A 259 26.95 45.94 -18.56
C ILE A 259 28.28 45.24 -18.25
N ARG A 260 29.13 45.00 -19.25
CA ARG A 260 30.45 44.36 -19.05
C ARG A 260 31.40 45.17 -18.18
N ALA A 261 31.20 46.48 -18.12
CA ALA A 261 32.01 47.37 -17.27
C ALA A 261 31.58 47.34 -15.79
N LEU A 262 30.50 46.63 -15.45
CA LEU A 262 30.10 46.44 -14.06
C LEU A 262 31.16 45.61 -13.30
N PRO A 263 31.41 45.95 -12.03
CA PRO A 263 32.38 45.22 -11.21
C PRO A 263 31.90 43.78 -10.99
N THR A 264 32.61 42.78 -11.52
CA THR A 264 32.26 41.36 -11.40
C THR A 264 33.52 40.53 -11.12
N PRO A 265 33.46 39.42 -10.37
CA PRO A 265 34.63 38.59 -10.09
C PRO A 265 35.23 37.93 -11.35
N GLU A 266 36.52 37.61 -11.31
CA GLU A 266 37.17 36.83 -12.36
C GLU A 266 36.54 35.44 -12.47
N ILE A 267 36.19 35.01 -13.69
CA ILE A 267 35.52 33.73 -13.96
C ILE A 267 36.30 32.54 -13.38
N ALA A 268 37.64 32.58 -13.46
CA ALA A 268 38.50 31.52 -12.90
C ALA A 268 38.38 31.36 -11.37
N ARG A 269 37.87 32.36 -10.66
CA ARG A 269 37.61 32.28 -9.20
C ARG A 269 36.27 31.63 -8.87
N LEU A 270 35.40 31.44 -9.87
CA LEU A 270 34.10 30.79 -9.73
C LEU A 270 34.19 29.26 -9.93
N ASP A 271 35.33 28.74 -10.41
CA ASP A 271 35.58 27.32 -10.77
C ASP A 271 35.74 26.34 -9.57
N ALA A 272 35.24 26.65 -8.37
CA ALA A 272 35.31 25.68 -7.27
C ALA A 272 34.36 24.48 -7.56
N PRO A 273 34.77 23.22 -7.32
CA PRO A 273 34.06 22.00 -7.74
C PRO A 273 32.70 21.73 -7.02
N HIS A 274 32.17 22.72 -6.31
CA HIS A 274 30.84 22.74 -5.72
C HIS A 274 29.96 23.86 -6.31
N MET A 275 30.37 24.43 -7.44
CA MET A 275 29.82 25.66 -8.04
C MET A 275 29.46 25.50 -9.52
N ASP A 276 28.89 24.37 -9.93
CA ASP A 276 28.34 24.24 -11.30
C ASP A 276 27.10 25.14 -11.52
N SER A 277 26.53 25.68 -10.45
CA SER A 277 25.93 27.00 -10.39
C SER A 277 26.87 27.84 -9.54
N GLY A 278 27.23 29.07 -9.93
CA GLY A 278 28.03 29.96 -9.06
C GLY A 278 27.46 30.00 -7.63
N PRO A 279 28.20 30.48 -6.61
CA PRO A 279 27.70 30.43 -5.25
C PRO A 279 26.27 31.02 -5.23
N ASN A 280 25.25 30.25 -4.85
CA ASN A 280 23.84 30.68 -4.86
C ASN A 280 23.19 31.00 -6.23
N GLY A 281 23.69 30.46 -7.35
CA GLY A 281 23.04 30.57 -8.66
C GLY A 281 22.85 32.02 -9.13
N SER A 282 23.86 32.89 -9.00
CA SER A 282 23.75 34.30 -9.46
C SER A 282 24.43 34.52 -10.83
N LEU A 283 23.96 35.51 -11.59
CA LEU A 283 24.57 35.92 -12.86
C LEU A 283 25.91 36.62 -12.66
N THR A 284 26.82 36.50 -13.62
CA THR A 284 27.94 37.44 -13.78
C THR A 284 27.53 38.59 -14.70
N ALA A 285 28.23 39.72 -14.65
CA ALA A 285 27.99 40.80 -15.61
C ALA A 285 28.22 40.34 -17.07
N LEU A 286 29.16 39.41 -17.28
CA LEU A 286 29.41 38.82 -18.60
C LEU A 286 28.26 37.93 -19.07
N ALA A 287 27.70 37.10 -18.19
CA ALA A 287 26.55 36.25 -18.48
C ALA A 287 25.31 37.10 -18.79
N TRP A 288 25.05 38.15 -18.02
CA TRP A 288 23.95 39.08 -18.30
C TRP A 288 24.14 39.79 -19.65
N ALA A 289 25.33 40.32 -19.92
CA ALA A 289 25.64 40.93 -21.21
C ALA A 289 25.41 39.96 -22.39
N PHE A 290 25.79 38.70 -22.22
CA PHE A 290 25.54 37.65 -23.21
C PHE A 290 24.05 37.46 -23.49
N LEU A 291 23.20 37.41 -22.46
CA LEU A 291 21.76 37.25 -22.63
C LEU A 291 21.11 38.43 -23.36
N VAL A 292 21.54 39.67 -23.07
CA VAL A 292 21.05 40.87 -23.79
C VAL A 292 21.47 40.86 -25.25
N ASP A 293 22.73 40.50 -25.54
CA ASP A 293 23.27 40.41 -26.91
C ASP A 293 22.58 39.25 -27.69
N LEU A 294 22.35 38.12 -27.02
CA LEU A 294 21.60 36.97 -27.55
C LEU A 294 20.15 37.35 -27.91
N ALA A 295 19.47 38.08 -27.04
CA ALA A 295 18.09 38.57 -27.25
C ALA A 295 17.94 39.49 -28.46
N HIS A 296 19.03 40.04 -29.00
CA HIS A 296 19.02 40.95 -30.16
C HIS A 296 19.81 40.43 -31.36
N THR A 297 20.45 39.26 -31.22
CA THR A 297 21.18 38.63 -32.32
C THR A 297 20.21 38.19 -33.42
N GLY A 298 20.47 38.60 -34.65
CA GLY A 298 19.73 38.19 -35.85
C GLY A 298 20.36 37.00 -36.57
N ARG A 299 19.74 36.58 -37.68
CA ARG A 299 20.06 35.32 -38.38
C ARG A 299 21.52 35.12 -38.79
N ASP A 300 22.21 36.21 -39.17
CA ASP A 300 23.60 36.17 -39.61
C ASP A 300 24.60 36.54 -38.49
N GLY A 301 24.10 36.86 -37.29
CA GLY A 301 24.90 37.40 -36.19
C GLY A 301 25.54 36.35 -35.27
N TRP A 302 25.15 35.08 -35.37
CA TRP A 302 25.54 34.01 -34.43
C TRP A 302 27.05 33.76 -34.34
N GLY A 303 27.76 33.75 -35.47
CA GLY A 303 29.22 33.57 -35.48
C GLY A 303 29.95 34.74 -34.82
N GLY A 304 29.43 35.95 -34.98
CA GLY A 304 29.93 37.13 -34.29
C GLY A 304 29.66 37.07 -32.78
N LEU A 305 28.46 36.64 -32.39
CA LEU A 305 28.09 36.43 -30.99
C LEU A 305 29.03 35.40 -30.32
N ASP A 306 29.26 34.25 -30.96
CA ASP A 306 30.15 33.20 -30.44
C ASP A 306 31.57 33.73 -30.20
N ALA A 307 32.11 34.51 -31.14
CA ALA A 307 33.46 35.07 -31.05
C ALA A 307 33.62 36.19 -30.00
N ARG A 308 32.54 36.93 -29.67
CA ARG A 308 32.56 38.03 -28.70
C ARG A 308 32.63 37.56 -27.25
N TYR A 309 32.29 36.31 -26.97
CA TYR A 309 32.18 35.77 -25.61
C TYR A 309 33.04 34.51 -25.44
N PRO A 310 33.69 34.34 -24.27
CA PRO A 310 34.44 33.13 -23.96
C PRO A 310 33.53 31.89 -23.87
N ASP A 311 34.13 30.70 -23.87
CA ASP A 311 33.41 29.43 -23.73
C ASP A 311 32.75 29.25 -22.34
N ARG A 312 33.22 29.97 -21.33
CA ARG A 312 32.62 30.02 -19.98
C ARG A 312 32.25 31.45 -19.60
N LEU A 313 31.01 31.64 -19.20
CA LEU A 313 30.40 32.89 -18.77
C LEU A 313 30.26 32.98 -17.23
N GLY A 314 30.50 31.88 -16.52
CA GLY A 314 30.42 31.81 -15.06
C GLY A 314 29.00 31.55 -14.53
N PHE A 315 28.09 31.10 -15.39
CA PHE A 315 26.73 30.67 -15.02
C PHE A 315 26.26 29.52 -15.91
N GLY A 316 25.95 28.36 -15.31
CA GLY A 316 25.74 27.09 -16.03
C GLY A 316 24.66 27.13 -17.12
N LEU A 317 23.55 27.85 -16.91
CA LEU A 317 22.51 28.02 -17.92
C LEU A 317 23.00 28.84 -19.13
N CYS A 318 23.71 29.94 -18.88
CA CYS A 318 24.29 30.76 -19.95
C CYS A 318 25.37 30.00 -20.71
N ASP A 319 26.18 29.21 -20.00
CA ASP A 319 27.15 28.31 -20.62
C ASP A 319 26.48 27.25 -21.51
N GLY A 320 25.31 26.73 -21.09
CA GLY A 320 24.47 25.85 -21.88
C GLY A 320 23.96 26.53 -23.16
N LEU A 321 23.37 27.73 -23.04
CA LEU A 321 22.91 28.52 -24.20
C LEU A 321 24.06 28.86 -25.16
N LYS A 322 25.26 29.19 -24.64
CA LYS A 322 26.45 29.44 -25.47
C LYS A 322 26.87 28.21 -26.27
N LEU A 323 26.78 27.02 -25.67
CA LEU A 323 27.03 25.77 -26.38
C LEU A 323 25.99 25.50 -27.46
N LEU A 324 24.72 25.83 -27.24
CA LEU A 324 23.68 25.72 -28.27
C LEU A 324 23.93 26.68 -29.44
N VAL A 325 24.34 27.93 -29.17
CA VAL A 325 24.76 28.89 -30.20
C VAL A 325 25.91 28.32 -31.02
N LYS A 326 26.94 27.76 -30.37
CA LYS A 326 28.09 27.15 -31.02
C LYS A 326 27.69 25.92 -31.84
N ALA A 327 26.74 25.12 -31.35
CA ALA A 327 26.18 23.97 -32.06
C ALA A 327 25.47 24.41 -33.34
N ALA A 328 24.67 25.49 -33.29
CA ALA A 328 23.90 25.98 -34.44
C ALA A 328 24.79 26.45 -35.61
N ILE A 329 25.98 26.99 -35.31
CA ILE A 329 26.97 27.41 -36.33
C ILE A 329 27.98 26.33 -36.70
N SER A 330 27.92 25.16 -36.05
CA SER A 330 28.79 24.02 -36.31
C SER A 330 28.12 23.00 -37.24
N THR A 331 28.89 22.03 -37.74
CA THR A 331 28.37 20.97 -38.63
C THR A 331 28.96 19.60 -38.29
N GLY A 332 28.20 18.53 -38.55
CA GLY A 332 28.65 17.15 -38.38
C GLY A 332 28.69 16.73 -36.91
N GLU A 333 29.58 15.80 -36.56
CA GLU A 333 29.68 15.26 -35.19
C GLU A 333 29.99 16.31 -34.12
N GLU A 334 30.65 17.42 -34.50
CA GLU A 334 30.90 18.54 -33.59
C GLU A 334 29.59 19.21 -33.15
N ALA A 335 28.65 19.40 -34.08
CA ALA A 335 27.36 20.02 -33.79
C ALA A 335 26.55 19.17 -32.80
N ASP A 336 26.45 17.86 -33.05
CA ASP A 336 25.74 16.93 -32.15
C ASP A 336 26.38 16.91 -30.76
N ARG A 337 27.73 16.90 -30.67
CA ARG A 337 28.42 16.91 -29.37
C ARG A 337 28.16 18.19 -28.58
N LEU A 338 28.21 19.35 -29.24
CA LEU A 338 27.94 20.65 -28.62
C LEU A 338 26.47 20.79 -28.20
N LEU A 339 25.54 20.30 -29.04
CA LEU A 339 24.11 20.25 -28.73
C LEU A 339 23.85 19.44 -27.46
N ILE A 340 24.37 18.21 -27.39
CA ILE A 340 24.19 17.33 -26.23
C ILE A 340 24.80 17.96 -24.97
N ALA A 341 25.99 18.58 -25.08
CA ALA A 341 26.62 19.27 -23.96
C ALA A 341 25.80 20.48 -23.48
N GLY A 342 25.24 21.26 -24.40
CA GLY A 342 24.35 22.39 -24.11
C GLY A 342 23.07 21.93 -23.41
N VAL A 343 22.38 20.94 -23.98
CA VAL A 343 21.18 20.31 -23.38
C VAL A 343 21.47 19.79 -21.98
N THR A 344 22.57 19.07 -21.80
CA THR A 344 22.97 18.52 -20.49
C THR A 344 23.13 19.62 -19.45
N ARG A 345 23.80 20.73 -19.79
CA ARG A 345 23.97 21.86 -18.87
C ARG A 345 22.66 22.58 -18.56
N LEU A 346 21.81 22.78 -19.57
CA LEU A 346 20.51 23.41 -19.36
C LEU A 346 19.61 22.59 -18.43
N CYS A 347 19.61 21.27 -18.58
CA CYS A 347 18.77 20.38 -17.79
C CYS A 347 19.39 19.94 -16.45
N ALA A 348 20.67 20.22 -16.17
CA ALA A 348 21.37 19.82 -14.94
C ALA A 348 21.04 20.70 -13.71
N GLN A 349 19.83 21.30 -13.65
CA GLN A 349 19.52 22.33 -12.65
C GLN A 349 19.46 21.78 -11.21
N PRO A 350 20.08 22.48 -10.23
CA PRO A 350 19.87 22.21 -8.81
C PRO A 350 18.49 22.68 -8.32
N ASP A 351 18.04 22.09 -7.21
CA ASP A 351 16.67 22.16 -6.67
C ASP A 351 16.09 23.54 -6.39
N ASP A 352 16.93 24.53 -6.11
CA ASP A 352 16.50 25.86 -5.66
C ASP A 352 16.22 26.84 -6.82
N ILE A 353 16.43 26.42 -8.07
CA ILE A 353 16.20 27.25 -9.28
C ILE A 353 14.97 26.72 -10.07
N ARG A 354 13.98 26.17 -9.37
CA ARG A 354 12.73 25.70 -10.01
C ARG A 354 11.74 26.83 -10.25
N ASP A 355 11.83 27.91 -9.49
CA ASP A 355 11.13 29.14 -9.84
C ASP A 355 11.89 29.83 -10.98
N GLU A 356 11.27 29.71 -12.16
CA GLU A 356 11.30 30.60 -13.31
C GLU A 356 12.26 31.79 -13.24
N SER A 357 12.88 32.07 -14.38
CA SER A 357 13.75 33.21 -14.69
C SER A 357 15.25 32.99 -14.48
N VAL A 358 16.01 33.72 -15.30
CA VAL A 358 17.40 34.01 -15.04
C VAL A 358 17.48 34.54 -13.60
N PRO A 359 18.32 33.95 -12.73
CA PRO A 359 18.27 34.20 -11.29
C PRO A 359 18.29 35.70 -10.99
N PRO A 360 17.55 36.15 -9.98
CA PRO A 360 17.41 37.57 -9.70
C PRO A 360 18.69 38.19 -9.14
N TYR A 361 19.77 37.42 -9.00
CA TYR A 361 20.98 37.83 -8.30
C TYR A 361 22.14 38.11 -9.28
N LEU A 362 22.96 39.12 -8.99
CA LEU A 362 24.18 39.45 -9.73
C LEU A 362 25.41 39.36 -8.83
N TYR A 363 26.47 38.74 -9.35
CA TYR A 363 27.80 38.68 -8.75
C TYR A 363 28.58 39.96 -8.97
N VAL A 364 28.90 40.63 -7.87
CA VAL A 364 29.53 41.94 -7.89
C VAL A 364 30.83 41.96 -7.07
N SER A 365 31.85 42.62 -7.60
CA SER A 365 33.18 42.72 -6.98
C SER A 365 33.44 44.10 -6.37
N GLY A 366 33.28 44.27 -5.06
CA GLY A 366 33.66 45.47 -4.31
C GLY A 366 34.96 45.29 -3.50
N ASP A 367 35.03 45.91 -2.31
CA ASP A 367 36.08 45.66 -1.29
C ASP A 367 36.02 44.21 -0.74
N ALA A 368 34.84 43.59 -0.83
CA ALA A 368 34.58 42.17 -0.69
C ALA A 368 33.71 41.67 -1.88
N THR A 369 33.71 40.37 -2.14
CA THR A 369 32.81 39.78 -3.14
C THR A 369 31.42 39.63 -2.55
N GLU A 370 30.41 40.21 -3.21
CA GLU A 370 29.03 40.26 -2.73
C GLU A 370 28.03 39.82 -3.82
N VAL A 371 26.84 39.40 -3.38
CA VAL A 371 25.72 39.02 -4.24
C VAL A 371 24.62 40.05 -4.08
N LEU A 372 24.20 40.69 -5.18
CA LEU A 372 23.14 41.69 -5.17
C LEU A 372 21.84 41.11 -5.72
N GLU A 373 20.76 41.23 -4.97
CA GLU A 373 19.41 40.94 -5.46
C GLU A 373 18.90 42.07 -6.35
N CYS A 374 18.81 41.77 -7.63
CA CYS A 374 18.49 42.71 -8.70
C CYS A 374 17.09 42.48 -9.29
N GLY A 375 16.64 41.23 -9.40
CA GLY A 375 15.34 40.87 -9.97
C GLY A 375 15.21 41.23 -11.45
N PHE A 376 16.06 40.64 -12.30
CA PHE A 376 16.16 40.93 -13.74
C PHE A 376 14.86 40.72 -14.51
N SER A 377 14.65 41.53 -15.55
CA SER A 377 13.52 41.42 -16.48
C SER A 377 13.98 40.84 -17.82
N LEU A 378 14.56 39.64 -17.76
CA LEU A 378 15.09 38.92 -18.93
C LEU A 378 14.08 37.89 -19.43
N ALA A 379 14.18 37.57 -20.73
CA ALA A 379 13.42 36.47 -21.33
C ALA A 379 13.72 35.14 -20.64
N SER A 380 12.77 34.20 -20.71
CA SER A 380 12.95 32.88 -20.11
C SER A 380 13.94 32.04 -20.92
N ILE A 381 14.49 30.98 -20.31
CA ILE A 381 15.37 30.04 -21.03
C ILE A 381 14.68 29.42 -22.26
N PRO A 382 13.40 28.96 -22.20
CA PRO A 382 12.67 28.57 -23.40
C PRO A 382 12.65 29.63 -24.50
N ASP A 383 12.44 30.91 -24.16
CA ASP A 383 12.39 31.99 -25.17
C ASP A 383 13.72 32.15 -25.89
N PHE A 384 14.85 32.00 -25.18
CA PHE A 384 16.18 32.01 -25.80
C PHE A 384 16.40 30.82 -26.72
N VAL A 385 15.90 29.63 -26.36
CA VAL A 385 15.95 28.44 -27.23
C VAL A 385 15.06 28.63 -28.45
N LEU A 386 13.84 29.15 -28.28
CA LEU A 386 12.93 29.46 -29.38
C LEU A 386 13.55 30.47 -30.34
N ARG A 387 14.15 31.54 -29.80
CA ARG A 387 14.86 32.55 -30.60
C ARG A 387 15.99 31.95 -31.42
N LEU A 388 16.76 31.02 -30.85
CA LEU A 388 17.80 30.30 -31.57
C LEU A 388 17.23 29.51 -32.76
N ILE A 389 16.03 28.93 -32.61
CA ILE A 389 15.33 28.20 -33.67
C ILE A 389 14.81 29.18 -34.75
N GLU A 390 14.13 30.25 -34.35
CA GLU A 390 13.51 31.23 -35.26
C GLU A 390 14.53 31.96 -36.12
N HIS A 391 15.67 32.31 -35.52
CA HIS A 391 16.76 33.00 -36.21
C HIS A 391 17.90 32.06 -36.56
N ALA A 392 17.68 30.74 -36.58
CA ALA A 392 18.75 29.77 -36.85
C ALA A 392 19.50 30.04 -38.17
N PRO A 393 20.83 29.87 -38.20
CA PRO A 393 21.59 29.88 -39.44
C PRO A 393 21.24 28.65 -40.28
N ALA A 394 21.47 28.73 -41.60
CA ALA A 394 21.20 27.60 -42.52
C ALA A 394 22.03 26.34 -42.22
N THR A 395 23.08 26.46 -41.39
CA THR A 395 23.94 25.37 -40.93
C THR A 395 23.34 24.54 -39.81
N LEU A 396 22.25 25.00 -39.16
CA LEU A 396 21.67 24.31 -38.02
C LEU A 396 21.29 22.86 -38.38
N GLN A 397 21.97 21.93 -37.73
CA GLN A 397 21.62 20.51 -37.75
C GLN A 397 20.74 20.22 -36.53
N ARG A 398 19.82 19.24 -36.63
CA ARG A 398 18.94 18.83 -35.51
C ARG A 398 18.01 19.94 -34.97
N GLY A 399 17.40 20.73 -35.86
CA GLY A 399 16.38 21.71 -35.46
C GLY A 399 15.23 21.10 -34.66
N ASP A 400 14.80 19.89 -35.01
CA ASP A 400 13.77 19.14 -34.29
C ASP A 400 14.16 18.82 -32.84
N ALA A 401 15.44 18.54 -32.57
CA ALA A 401 15.92 18.31 -31.21
C ALA A 401 15.88 19.58 -30.36
N LEU A 402 16.21 20.74 -30.93
CA LEU A 402 16.07 22.03 -30.24
C LEU A 402 14.59 22.36 -29.98
N LEU A 403 13.70 22.07 -30.93
CA LEU A 403 12.26 22.25 -30.76
C LEU A 403 11.70 21.35 -29.65
N THR A 404 12.17 20.10 -29.57
CA THR A 404 11.83 19.19 -28.48
C THR A 404 12.36 19.69 -27.13
N LEU A 405 13.59 20.19 -27.07
CA LEU A 405 14.12 20.84 -25.87
C LEU A 405 13.23 22.03 -25.46
N TYR A 406 12.86 22.89 -26.40
CA TYR A 406 11.97 24.03 -26.14
C TYR A 406 10.66 23.58 -25.49
N HIS A 407 9.94 22.62 -26.07
CA HIS A 407 8.66 22.15 -25.52
C HIS A 407 8.82 21.50 -24.14
N VAL A 408 9.90 20.75 -23.90
CA VAL A 408 10.21 20.16 -22.58
C VAL A 408 10.46 21.25 -21.54
N LEU A 409 11.21 22.30 -21.90
CA LEU A 409 11.48 23.42 -20.99
C LEU A 409 10.22 24.26 -20.73
N VAL A 410 9.35 24.46 -21.73
CA VAL A 410 8.05 25.14 -21.57
C VAL A 410 7.16 24.36 -20.59
N ALA A 411 6.98 23.05 -20.80
CA ALA A 411 6.18 22.21 -19.92
C ALA A 411 6.71 22.24 -18.47
N ASN A 412 8.04 22.21 -18.31
CA ASN A 412 8.67 22.32 -17.00
C ASN A 412 8.38 23.67 -16.33
N ASN A 413 8.51 24.78 -17.06
CA ASN A 413 8.23 26.11 -16.51
C ASN A 413 6.76 26.25 -16.12
N GLN A 414 5.84 25.69 -16.89
CA GLN A 414 4.41 25.76 -16.61
C GLN A 414 3.94 24.77 -15.53
N TYR A 415 4.86 24.00 -14.92
CA TYR A 415 4.53 22.92 -13.99
C TYR A 415 3.47 21.95 -14.56
N SER A 416 3.55 21.66 -15.87
CA SER A 416 2.56 20.89 -16.64
C SER A 416 3.21 19.74 -17.41
N LEU A 417 2.39 18.81 -17.92
CA LEU A 417 2.86 17.73 -18.78
C LEU A 417 2.93 18.17 -20.24
N ILE A 418 3.88 17.59 -20.98
CA ILE A 418 3.97 17.76 -22.43
C ILE A 418 2.64 17.36 -23.07
N GLY A 419 2.05 18.28 -23.84
CA GLY A 419 0.79 18.05 -24.56
C GLY A 419 -0.48 18.40 -23.80
N GLU A 420 -0.41 18.89 -22.55
CA GLU A 420 -1.58 19.42 -21.83
C GLU A 420 -1.99 20.82 -22.32
N TYR A 421 -1.03 21.64 -22.76
CA TYR A 421 -1.29 22.95 -23.36
C TYR A 421 -1.52 22.85 -24.88
N ALA A 422 -2.44 23.67 -25.40
CA ALA A 422 -2.91 23.62 -26.79
C ALA A 422 -1.80 23.73 -27.86
N ASP A 423 -0.67 24.36 -27.52
CA ASP A 423 0.45 24.61 -28.44
C ASP A 423 1.64 23.64 -28.27
N THR A 424 1.55 22.68 -27.34
CA THR A 424 2.57 21.63 -27.17
C THR A 424 2.15 20.33 -27.87
N PRO A 425 2.95 19.78 -28.81
CA PRO A 425 2.66 18.49 -29.41
C PRO A 425 2.82 17.36 -28.38
N PHE A 426 1.91 16.39 -28.38
CA PHE A 426 2.00 15.19 -27.53
C PHE A 426 3.18 14.27 -27.91
N ALA A 427 3.55 14.26 -29.20
CA ALA A 427 4.67 13.50 -29.72
C ALA A 427 5.77 14.46 -30.18
N LEU A 428 6.93 14.38 -29.53
CA LEU A 428 8.09 15.21 -29.83
C LEU A 428 9.15 14.40 -30.57
N PRO A 429 9.56 14.80 -31.79
CA PRO A 429 10.66 14.16 -32.51
C PRO A 429 11.97 14.22 -31.71
N GLU A 430 12.87 13.26 -31.87
CA GLU A 430 14.18 13.26 -31.18
C GLU A 430 14.13 13.22 -29.63
N LEU A 431 12.95 13.06 -29.01
CA LEU A 431 12.82 12.98 -27.54
C LEU A 431 13.61 11.80 -26.97
N ASP A 432 13.41 10.61 -27.53
CA ASP A 432 14.12 9.40 -27.11
C ASP A 432 15.62 9.53 -27.34
N TRP A 433 16.03 10.13 -28.48
CA TRP A 433 17.44 10.36 -28.79
C TRP A 433 18.08 11.30 -27.77
N LEU A 434 17.46 12.45 -27.46
CA LEU A 434 17.96 13.39 -26.45
C LEU A 434 18.00 12.75 -25.05
N ALA A 435 16.95 12.02 -24.68
CA ALA A 435 16.90 11.26 -23.44
C ALA A 435 18.03 10.24 -23.39
N GLU A 436 18.36 9.59 -24.50
CA GLU A 436 19.48 8.65 -24.61
C GLU A 436 20.85 9.30 -24.47
N GLN A 437 21.04 10.50 -25.01
CA GLN A 437 22.34 11.19 -24.97
C GLN A 437 22.57 11.97 -23.66
N SER A 438 21.53 12.46 -23.00
CA SER A 438 21.64 13.33 -21.82
C SER A 438 20.86 12.80 -20.62
N SER A 439 21.58 12.38 -19.57
CA SER A 439 20.98 11.94 -18.30
C SER A 439 20.22 13.06 -17.58
N SER A 440 20.67 14.31 -17.70
CA SER A 440 19.99 15.47 -17.12
C SER A 440 18.68 15.77 -17.85
N PHE A 441 18.65 15.62 -19.17
CA PHE A 441 17.42 15.73 -19.96
C PHE A 441 16.43 14.61 -19.61
N ALA A 442 16.89 13.35 -19.54
CA ALA A 442 16.06 12.24 -19.09
C ALA A 442 15.52 12.46 -17.66
N CYS A 443 16.33 13.03 -16.76
CA CYS A 443 15.87 13.36 -15.42
C CYS A 443 14.76 14.42 -15.43
N LEU A 444 14.86 15.45 -16.28
CA LEU A 444 13.82 16.46 -16.47
C LEU A 444 12.50 15.85 -16.98
N LEU A 445 12.59 14.90 -17.92
CA LEU A 445 11.42 14.19 -18.46
C LEU A 445 10.63 13.41 -17.41
N ALA A 446 11.25 13.01 -16.29
CA ALA A 446 10.52 12.38 -15.19
C ALA A 446 9.38 13.28 -14.65
N SER A 447 9.50 14.60 -14.76
CA SER A 447 8.45 15.53 -14.32
C SER A 447 7.46 15.95 -15.37
N VAL A 448 7.85 15.99 -16.65
CA VAL A 448 7.05 16.61 -17.71
C VAL A 448 6.57 15.63 -18.78
N ALA A 449 7.04 14.38 -18.79
CA ALA A 449 6.62 13.42 -19.81
C ALA A 449 5.09 13.20 -19.79
N PRO A 450 4.45 12.96 -20.95
CA PRO A 450 3.00 13.04 -21.09
C PRO A 450 2.21 12.01 -20.29
N THR A 451 2.82 10.85 -19.98
CA THR A 451 2.17 9.77 -19.25
C THR A 451 2.94 9.39 -17.99
N ASP A 452 2.23 8.90 -16.97
CA ASP A 452 2.85 8.42 -15.73
C ASP A 452 3.82 7.25 -16.00
N GLY A 453 3.53 6.40 -16.98
CA GLY A 453 4.43 5.34 -17.44
C GLY A 453 5.76 5.86 -17.97
N GLN A 454 5.74 6.85 -18.87
CA GLN A 454 6.97 7.47 -19.39
C GLN A 454 7.75 8.20 -18.31
N ARG A 455 7.06 8.92 -17.43
CA ARG A 455 7.67 9.61 -16.28
C ARG A 455 8.41 8.64 -15.37
N ALA A 456 7.76 7.53 -15.01
CA ALA A 456 8.36 6.47 -14.20
C ALA A 456 9.56 5.83 -14.91
N PHE A 457 9.45 5.55 -16.22
CA PHE A 457 10.54 5.02 -17.03
C PHE A 457 11.76 5.95 -17.01
N PHE A 458 11.60 7.24 -17.31
CA PHE A 458 12.69 8.20 -17.33
C PHE A 458 13.29 8.45 -15.94
N ALA A 459 12.50 8.36 -14.87
CA ALA A 459 13.00 8.42 -13.50
C ALA A 459 13.95 7.25 -13.18
N VAL A 460 13.58 6.02 -13.54
CA VAL A 460 14.44 4.83 -13.32
C VAL A 460 15.65 4.84 -14.24
N GLN A 461 15.45 5.17 -15.52
CA GLN A 461 16.51 5.23 -16.52
C GLN A 461 17.58 6.27 -16.17
N SER A 462 17.17 7.48 -15.77
CA SER A 462 18.11 8.53 -15.38
C SER A 462 18.88 8.12 -14.13
N LEU A 463 18.22 7.60 -13.08
CA LEU A 463 18.90 7.10 -11.89
C LEU A 463 19.97 6.05 -12.22
N ARG A 464 19.64 5.07 -13.06
CA ARG A 464 20.60 4.06 -13.55
C ARG A 464 21.86 4.72 -14.10
N ARG A 465 21.71 5.72 -14.97
CA ARG A 465 22.84 6.36 -15.64
C ARG A 465 23.71 7.21 -14.71
N TYR A 466 23.12 7.87 -13.71
CA TYR A 466 23.92 8.57 -12.71
C TYR A 466 24.74 7.59 -11.86
N ILE A 467 24.17 6.42 -11.53
CA ILE A 467 24.91 5.34 -10.86
C ILE A 467 26.07 4.84 -11.73
N GLU A 468 25.84 4.61 -13.02
CA GLU A 468 26.90 4.16 -13.96
C GLU A 468 28.06 5.16 -14.08
N ARG A 469 27.76 6.46 -13.98
CA ARG A 469 28.75 7.54 -14.05
C ARG A 469 29.42 7.85 -12.72
N GLY A 470 28.87 7.36 -11.60
CA GLY A 470 29.33 7.72 -10.25
C GLY A 470 29.08 9.20 -9.93
N GLU A 471 28.10 9.82 -10.57
CA GLU A 471 27.70 11.21 -10.38
C GLU A 471 26.56 11.27 -9.37
N ALA A 472 26.48 12.32 -8.54
CA ALA A 472 25.36 12.45 -7.61
C ALA A 472 24.04 12.61 -8.38
N TYR A 473 23.08 11.71 -8.13
CA TYR A 473 21.74 11.87 -8.71
C TYR A 473 21.10 13.17 -8.23
N PRO A 474 20.71 14.09 -9.13
CA PRO A 474 20.00 15.30 -8.74
C PRO A 474 18.73 14.90 -7.99
N ARG A 475 18.26 15.73 -7.06
CA ARG A 475 16.95 15.45 -6.47
C ARG A 475 15.94 15.49 -7.61
N PRO A 476 15.09 14.46 -7.76
CA PRO A 476 14.19 14.39 -8.88
C PRO A 476 13.33 15.66 -8.95
N PRO A 477 13.08 16.22 -10.14
CA PRO A 477 12.04 17.24 -10.33
C PRO A 477 10.74 16.69 -9.75
N VAL A 478 9.87 17.55 -9.18
CA VAL A 478 8.81 17.15 -8.23
C VAL A 478 8.05 15.95 -8.78
N LEU A 479 8.45 14.77 -8.34
CA LEU A 479 7.68 13.57 -8.47
C LEU A 479 6.78 13.68 -7.25
N ASP A 480 5.68 14.41 -7.44
CA ASP A 480 4.68 14.66 -6.41
C ASP A 480 3.89 13.38 -6.08
N TRP A 481 4.59 12.26 -5.96
CA TRP A 481 4.04 10.95 -5.65
C TRP A 481 3.72 10.81 -4.17
N LYS A 482 4.26 11.71 -3.33
CA LYS A 482 4.04 11.71 -1.89
C LYS A 482 2.96 12.70 -1.43
N THR A 483 2.56 13.66 -2.27
CA THR A 483 1.75 14.81 -1.87
C THR A 483 0.47 14.96 -2.72
N THR A 484 0.41 14.36 -3.92
CA THR A 484 -0.86 14.13 -4.62
C THR A 484 -1.50 12.81 -4.20
N GLU A 485 -2.78 12.84 -3.80
CA GLU A 485 -3.61 11.67 -3.49
C GLU A 485 -3.89 10.77 -4.72
N ARG A 486 -3.12 10.91 -5.81
CA ARG A 486 -3.38 10.27 -7.10
C ARG A 486 -2.46 9.05 -7.28
N GLU A 487 -3.08 7.89 -7.47
CA GLU A 487 -2.37 6.67 -7.89
C GLU A 487 -1.82 6.82 -9.32
N LEU A 488 -0.56 6.42 -9.52
CA LEU A 488 0.09 6.40 -10.83
C LEU A 488 -0.63 5.40 -11.75
N SER A 489 -0.91 5.80 -12.99
CA SER A 489 -1.54 4.93 -13.98
C SER A 489 -0.54 4.51 -15.06
N VAL A 490 -0.20 3.22 -15.09
CA VAL A 490 0.81 2.67 -16.01
C VAL A 490 0.17 1.58 -16.87
N ASP A 491 0.30 1.68 -18.20
CA ASP A 491 -0.10 0.63 -19.13
C ASP A 491 0.92 -0.53 -19.16
N GLU A 492 0.49 -1.71 -19.59
CA GLU A 492 1.33 -2.93 -19.59
C GLU A 492 2.63 -2.78 -20.43
N PRO A 493 2.62 -2.20 -21.64
CA PRO A 493 3.86 -1.89 -22.37
C PRO A 493 4.85 -1.02 -21.58
N SER A 494 4.38 0.08 -20.99
CA SER A 494 5.19 0.96 -20.14
C SER A 494 5.72 0.22 -18.91
N ALA A 495 4.88 -0.60 -18.26
CA ALA A 495 5.26 -1.41 -17.11
C ALA A 495 6.43 -2.35 -17.45
N ASN A 496 6.39 -3.02 -18.61
CA ASN A 496 7.49 -3.89 -19.05
C ASN A 496 8.81 -3.13 -19.23
N GLN A 497 8.78 -1.93 -19.81
CA GLN A 497 9.98 -1.11 -19.99
C GLN A 497 10.57 -0.64 -18.66
N ILE A 498 9.70 -0.19 -17.75
CA ILE A 498 10.09 0.24 -16.40
C ILE A 498 10.76 -0.91 -15.64
N LEU A 499 10.13 -2.09 -15.64
CA LEU A 499 10.62 -3.26 -14.90
C LEU A 499 11.99 -3.71 -15.42
N ALA A 500 12.19 -3.70 -16.75
CA ALA A 500 13.49 -3.99 -17.34
C ALA A 500 14.57 -2.97 -16.92
N GLU A 501 14.25 -1.69 -16.79
CA GLU A 501 15.20 -0.70 -16.26
C GLU A 501 15.46 -0.89 -14.75
N MET A 502 14.45 -1.29 -13.96
CA MET A 502 14.62 -1.61 -12.55
C MET A 502 15.57 -2.80 -12.34
N GLU A 503 15.48 -3.84 -13.17
CA GLU A 503 16.41 -4.97 -13.16
C GLU A 503 17.85 -4.53 -13.45
N ARG A 504 18.06 -3.60 -14.39
CA ARG A 504 19.39 -3.04 -14.67
C ARG A 504 19.91 -2.21 -13.50
N VAL A 505 19.06 -1.46 -12.79
CA VAL A 505 19.46 -0.72 -11.58
C VAL A 505 19.90 -1.70 -10.48
N LEU A 506 19.23 -2.84 -10.34
CA LEU A 506 19.60 -3.89 -9.38
C LEU A 506 21.00 -4.44 -9.61
N GLU A 507 21.41 -4.63 -10.87
CA GLU A 507 22.78 -5.05 -11.22
C GLU A 507 23.85 -4.06 -10.75
N LEU A 508 23.47 -2.79 -10.58
CA LEU A 508 24.35 -1.70 -10.15
C LEU A 508 24.26 -1.40 -8.65
N ARG A 509 23.54 -2.19 -7.85
CA ARG A 509 23.32 -1.95 -6.41
C ARG A 509 24.62 -1.78 -5.62
N ALA A 510 25.68 -2.51 -6.02
CA ALA A 510 27.00 -2.42 -5.39
C ALA A 510 27.74 -1.10 -5.66
N LEU A 511 27.36 -0.36 -6.71
CA LEU A 511 27.96 0.92 -7.11
C LEU A 511 27.22 2.12 -6.50
N MET A 512 26.03 1.92 -5.92
CA MET A 512 25.26 2.99 -5.31
C MET A 512 25.99 3.57 -4.09
N ASP A 513 26.10 4.90 -4.03
CA ASP A 513 26.42 5.62 -2.80
C ASP A 513 25.16 5.85 -1.94
N ASP A 514 25.30 6.59 -0.82
CA ASP A 514 24.18 6.90 0.07
C ASP A 514 23.10 7.79 -0.59
N SER A 515 23.51 8.67 -1.51
CA SER A 515 22.59 9.53 -2.26
C SER A 515 21.74 8.66 -3.20
N HIS A 516 22.38 7.81 -3.99
CA HIS A 516 21.73 6.87 -4.89
C HIS A 516 20.77 5.94 -4.16
N ARG A 517 21.20 5.34 -3.04
CA ARG A 517 20.34 4.46 -2.22
C ARG A 517 19.10 5.18 -1.75
N LYS A 518 19.25 6.37 -1.18
CA LYS A 518 18.10 7.17 -0.71
C LYS A 518 17.11 7.44 -1.84
N ARG A 519 17.61 7.77 -3.03
CA ARG A 519 16.78 8.07 -4.22
C ARG A 519 16.10 6.82 -4.78
N TRP A 520 16.83 5.71 -4.84
CA TRP A 520 16.26 4.41 -5.19
C TRP A 520 15.11 4.03 -4.27
N HIS A 521 15.26 4.23 -2.96
CA HIS A 521 14.24 3.92 -1.96
C HIS A 521 12.98 4.78 -2.14
N ASP A 522 13.14 6.07 -2.46
CA ASP A 522 12.01 6.98 -2.74
C ASP A 522 11.25 6.59 -4.04
N LEU A 523 11.94 5.98 -5.00
CA LEU A 523 11.44 5.68 -6.35
C LEU A 523 10.80 4.31 -6.48
N MET A 524 11.48 3.30 -5.95
CA MET A 524 11.20 1.89 -6.21
C MET A 524 9.76 1.48 -5.86
N ALA A 525 9.30 1.84 -4.66
CA ALA A 525 8.01 1.37 -4.15
C ALA A 525 6.79 1.89 -4.94
N PRO A 526 6.61 3.21 -5.18
CA PRO A 526 5.46 3.70 -5.95
C PRO A 526 5.49 3.23 -7.41
N VAL A 527 6.68 3.15 -8.03
CA VAL A 527 6.82 2.72 -9.43
C VAL A 527 6.50 1.23 -9.58
N LEU A 528 6.99 0.38 -8.67
CA LEU A 528 6.71 -1.05 -8.68
C LEU A 528 5.23 -1.34 -8.44
N ALA A 529 4.60 -0.64 -7.48
CA ALA A 529 3.17 -0.76 -7.20
C ALA A 529 2.35 -0.42 -8.44
N ALA A 530 2.64 0.71 -9.10
CA ALA A 530 1.95 1.14 -10.30
C ALA A 530 2.15 0.17 -11.49
N ALA A 531 3.38 -0.31 -11.70
CA ALA A 531 3.67 -1.30 -12.73
C ALA A 531 2.96 -2.63 -12.49
N ALA A 532 2.76 -3.03 -11.23
CA ALA A 532 2.02 -4.25 -10.88
C ALA A 532 0.52 -4.15 -11.18
N GLU A 533 -0.11 -2.99 -11.04
CA GLU A 533 -1.53 -2.77 -11.38
C GLU A 533 -1.83 -2.96 -12.86
N ALA A 534 -0.81 -2.85 -13.74
CA ALA A 534 -0.96 -3.05 -15.17
C ALA A 534 -1.29 -4.51 -15.55
N TYR A 535 -1.07 -5.47 -14.64
CA TYR A 535 -1.25 -6.90 -14.90
C TYR A 535 -2.53 -7.46 -14.28
N ALA A 536 -3.31 -8.18 -15.09
CA ALA A 536 -4.50 -8.89 -14.60
C ALA A 536 -4.15 -10.13 -13.74
N ASP A 537 -3.06 -10.83 -14.08
CA ASP A 537 -2.52 -11.94 -13.31
C ASP A 537 -1.08 -11.62 -12.87
N LEU A 538 -0.93 -11.34 -11.57
CA LEU A 538 0.35 -10.93 -11.01
C LEU A 538 1.30 -12.12 -10.76
N GLY A 539 0.80 -13.35 -10.64
CA GLY A 539 1.60 -14.48 -10.14
C GLY A 539 2.75 -14.90 -11.06
N ALA A 540 2.60 -14.73 -12.37
CA ALA A 540 3.63 -15.02 -13.37
C ALA A 540 4.22 -13.75 -14.01
N SER A 541 3.85 -12.56 -13.53
CA SER A 541 4.24 -11.30 -14.18
C SER A 541 5.70 -10.94 -13.90
N PRO A 542 6.35 -10.15 -14.79
CA PRO A 542 7.65 -9.57 -14.52
C PRO A 542 7.65 -8.68 -13.26
N ALA A 543 6.52 -8.03 -12.95
CA ALA A 543 6.40 -7.16 -11.77
C ALA A 543 6.65 -7.94 -10.47
N TYR A 544 6.10 -9.15 -10.36
CA TYR A 544 6.31 -9.97 -9.17
C TYR A 544 7.73 -10.54 -9.09
N GLN A 545 8.34 -10.87 -10.23
CA GLN A 545 9.74 -11.32 -10.28
C GLN A 545 10.68 -10.22 -9.75
N VAL A 546 10.50 -8.99 -10.22
CA VAL A 546 11.24 -7.81 -9.74
C VAL A 546 10.95 -7.53 -8.27
N ALA A 547 9.69 -7.63 -7.83
CA ALA A 547 9.33 -7.48 -6.42
C ALA A 547 10.05 -8.48 -5.50
N GLN A 548 10.21 -9.73 -5.94
CA GLN A 548 10.96 -10.74 -5.21
C GLN A 548 12.46 -10.45 -5.18
N ALA A 549 13.04 -9.96 -6.28
CA ALA A 549 14.44 -9.53 -6.31
C ALA A 549 14.71 -8.34 -5.36
N LEU A 550 13.69 -7.50 -5.14
CA LEU A 550 13.73 -6.31 -4.28
C LEU A 550 13.20 -6.53 -2.87
N ARG A 551 12.90 -7.78 -2.49
CA ARG A 551 12.21 -8.11 -1.24
C ARG A 551 12.87 -7.45 -0.02
N ASP A 552 14.19 -7.56 0.10
CA ASP A 552 14.93 -7.03 1.25
C ASP A 552 14.89 -5.49 1.30
N ASP A 553 15.01 -4.82 0.15
CA ASP A 553 14.91 -3.37 0.06
C ASP A 553 13.49 -2.90 0.42
N LEU A 554 12.47 -3.57 -0.13
CA LEU A 554 11.07 -3.25 0.13
C LEU A 554 10.66 -3.50 1.59
N LEU A 555 11.20 -4.54 2.24
CA LEU A 555 10.92 -4.80 3.65
C LEU A 555 11.40 -3.68 4.56
N ASP A 556 12.53 -3.03 4.23
CA ASP A 556 13.08 -1.91 4.98
C ASP A 556 12.36 -0.59 4.66
N THR A 557 12.04 -0.34 3.38
CA THR A 557 11.60 0.98 2.94
C THR A 557 10.09 1.11 2.77
N ALA A 558 9.42 0.06 2.30
CA ALA A 558 8.00 0.08 1.92
C ALA A 558 7.32 -1.29 2.14
N PRO A 559 7.34 -1.85 3.37
CA PRO A 559 6.85 -3.20 3.65
C PRO A 559 5.37 -3.41 3.32
N LEU A 560 4.58 -2.33 3.35
CA LEU A 560 3.16 -2.36 2.99
C LEU A 560 2.96 -2.73 1.51
N VAL A 561 3.75 -2.16 0.60
CA VAL A 561 3.65 -2.42 -0.84
C VAL A 561 3.98 -3.88 -1.12
N LEU A 562 5.08 -4.39 -0.55
CA LEU A 562 5.45 -5.81 -0.68
C LEU A 562 4.32 -6.73 -0.19
N ALA A 563 3.76 -6.47 1.00
CA ALA A 563 2.69 -7.28 1.56
C ALA A 563 1.42 -7.30 0.69
N GLN A 564 1.09 -6.17 0.06
CA GLN A 564 -0.04 -6.07 -0.88
C GLN A 564 0.19 -6.88 -2.15
N LEU A 565 1.41 -6.83 -2.73
CA LEU A 565 1.78 -7.61 -3.91
C LEU A 565 1.73 -9.12 -3.62
N GLU A 566 2.29 -9.56 -2.50
CA GLU A 566 2.27 -10.96 -2.07
C GLU A 566 0.84 -11.47 -1.83
N TYR A 567 -0.01 -10.64 -1.24
CA TYR A 567 -1.42 -10.94 -1.06
C TYR A 567 -2.15 -11.10 -2.41
N LYS A 568 -1.89 -10.21 -3.37
CA LYS A 568 -2.48 -10.27 -4.72
C LYS A 568 -2.09 -11.53 -5.49
N VAL A 569 -0.86 -12.04 -5.33
CA VAL A 569 -0.42 -13.32 -5.90
C VAL A 569 -1.02 -14.53 -5.18
N GLY A 570 -1.60 -14.33 -3.99
CA GLY A 570 -2.20 -15.39 -3.18
C GLY A 570 -1.26 -16.03 -2.17
N ASP A 571 -0.03 -15.52 -2.01
CA ASP A 571 0.91 -15.96 -0.96
C ASP A 571 0.57 -15.28 0.37
N THR A 572 -0.55 -15.72 0.97
CA THR A 572 -1.06 -15.17 2.22
C THR A 572 -0.11 -15.36 3.40
N ALA A 573 0.78 -16.35 3.37
CA ALA A 573 1.76 -16.61 4.41
C ALA A 573 2.87 -15.55 4.39
N GLN A 574 3.47 -15.31 3.22
CA GLN A 574 4.47 -14.25 3.07
C GLN A 574 3.88 -12.86 3.27
N ALA A 575 2.69 -12.60 2.72
CA ALA A 575 2.01 -11.32 2.92
C ALA A 575 1.81 -11.01 4.41
N PHE A 576 1.42 -12.03 5.21
CA PHE A 576 1.23 -11.88 6.65
C PHE A 576 2.54 -11.55 7.39
N MET A 577 3.66 -12.15 6.99
CA MET A 577 5.00 -11.79 7.49
C MET A 577 5.38 -10.35 7.15
N SER A 578 5.20 -9.95 5.89
CA SER A 578 5.56 -8.62 5.38
C SER A 578 4.71 -7.51 6.00
N TYR A 579 3.40 -7.72 6.22
CA TYR A 579 2.55 -6.78 6.97
C TYR A 579 3.06 -6.56 8.39
N GLY A 580 3.63 -7.58 9.00
CA GLY A 580 4.27 -7.49 10.30
C GLY A 580 5.41 -6.48 10.38
N SER A 581 6.18 -6.32 9.30
CA SER A 581 7.26 -5.34 9.21
C SER A 581 6.76 -3.88 9.20
N CYS A 582 5.46 -3.64 9.01
CA CYS A 582 4.87 -2.30 9.08
C CYS A 582 4.67 -1.78 10.52
N PHE A 583 4.79 -2.63 11.55
CA PHE A 583 4.60 -2.22 12.93
C PHE A 583 5.71 -1.28 13.40
N GLY A 584 5.34 -0.23 14.14
CA GLY A 584 6.22 0.88 14.51
C GLY A 584 6.32 2.01 13.48
N GLY A 585 5.72 1.85 12.30
CA GLY A 585 5.64 2.87 11.25
C GLY A 585 4.25 3.49 11.07
N PRO A 586 4.11 4.46 10.14
CA PRO A 586 2.83 5.13 9.86
C PRO A 586 1.73 4.18 9.34
N ASN A 587 2.12 3.07 8.72
CA ASN A 587 1.22 2.11 8.09
C ASN A 587 0.74 0.97 9.03
N GLN A 588 1.07 1.03 10.32
CA GLN A 588 0.73 -0.04 11.27
C GLN A 588 -0.77 -0.34 11.33
N ALA A 589 -1.63 0.69 11.32
CA ALA A 589 -3.08 0.49 11.42
C ALA A 589 -3.64 -0.27 10.21
N THR A 590 -3.19 0.12 9.00
CA THR A 590 -3.54 -0.54 7.74
C THR A 590 -3.08 -1.99 7.73
N ALA A 591 -1.82 -2.24 8.12
CA ALA A 591 -1.27 -3.59 8.21
C ALA A 591 -2.01 -4.47 9.23
N ALA A 592 -2.32 -3.93 10.41
CA ALA A 592 -3.09 -4.66 11.42
C ALA A 592 -4.49 -5.03 10.92
N SER A 593 -5.15 -4.14 10.19
CA SER A 593 -6.46 -4.41 9.57
C SER A 593 -6.37 -5.51 8.51
N ALA A 594 -5.37 -5.46 7.63
CA ALA A 594 -5.14 -6.48 6.60
C ALA A 594 -4.81 -7.86 7.20
N MET A 595 -3.94 -7.91 8.21
CA MET A 595 -3.65 -9.14 8.95
C MET A 595 -4.90 -9.68 9.65
N GLN A 596 -5.72 -8.82 10.24
CA GLN A 596 -6.99 -9.22 10.85
C GLN A 596 -7.92 -9.86 9.81
N ALA A 597 -8.00 -9.31 8.60
CA ALA A 597 -8.79 -9.89 7.51
C ALA A 597 -8.27 -11.28 7.10
N LEU A 598 -6.95 -11.44 6.95
CA LEU A 598 -6.32 -12.73 6.65
C LEU A 598 -6.63 -13.80 7.71
N ILE A 599 -6.62 -13.43 8.99
CA ILE A 599 -6.99 -14.33 10.10
C ILE A 599 -8.45 -14.79 9.98
N GLN A 600 -9.35 -13.90 9.58
CA GLN A 600 -10.77 -14.26 9.41
C GLN A 600 -11.00 -15.12 8.17
N GLN A 601 -10.24 -14.89 7.09
CA GLN A 601 -10.33 -15.64 5.84
C GLN A 601 -9.67 -17.02 5.90
N ALA A 602 -8.75 -17.26 6.86
CA ALA A 602 -8.07 -18.54 7.01
C ALA A 602 -9.06 -19.69 7.27
N THR A 603 -9.01 -20.71 6.40
CA THR A 603 -9.90 -21.87 6.43
C THR A 603 -9.29 -23.10 7.09
N THR A 604 -7.96 -23.13 7.27
CA THR A 604 -7.23 -24.30 7.81
C THR A 604 -6.57 -23.99 9.16
N SER A 605 -6.47 -25.01 10.02
CA SER A 605 -5.74 -24.92 11.28
C SER A 605 -4.23 -24.73 11.08
N GLU A 606 -3.70 -25.17 9.93
CA GLU A 606 -2.30 -25.00 9.55
C GLU A 606 -1.94 -23.52 9.28
N SER A 607 -2.72 -22.80 8.46
CA SER A 607 -2.50 -21.38 8.20
C SER A 607 -2.60 -20.55 9.48
N LEU A 608 -3.55 -20.88 10.36
CA LEU A 608 -3.71 -20.20 11.66
C LEU A 608 -2.53 -20.48 12.60
N ARG A 609 -1.98 -21.70 12.62
CA ARG A 609 -0.74 -22.01 13.36
C ARG A 609 0.45 -21.24 12.82
N HIS A 610 0.56 -21.12 11.50
CA HIS A 610 1.59 -20.30 10.89
C HIS A 610 1.47 -18.83 11.32
N PHE A 611 0.30 -18.22 11.17
CA PHE A 611 0.04 -16.84 11.62
C PHE A 611 0.32 -16.65 13.12
N GLN A 612 0.03 -17.67 13.94
CA GLN A 612 0.37 -17.65 15.36
C GLN A 612 1.88 -17.59 15.57
N SER A 613 2.64 -18.47 14.93
CA SER A 613 4.12 -18.49 14.99
C SER A 613 4.69 -17.15 14.52
N VAL A 614 4.21 -16.59 13.41
CA VAL A 614 4.62 -15.27 12.92
C VAL A 614 4.43 -14.18 13.99
N LEU A 615 3.24 -14.11 14.62
CA LEU A 615 2.95 -13.09 15.63
C LEU A 615 3.71 -13.28 16.94
N THR A 616 4.26 -14.47 17.22
CA THR A 616 4.99 -14.77 18.47
C THR A 616 6.49 -14.80 18.31
N GLU A 617 6.98 -15.23 17.14
CA GLU A 617 8.39 -15.53 16.87
C GLU A 617 8.97 -14.64 15.75
N GLY A 618 8.13 -13.83 15.08
CA GLY A 618 8.58 -12.91 14.04
C GLY A 618 9.60 -11.88 14.54
N PRO A 619 10.44 -11.31 13.65
CA PRO A 619 11.53 -10.39 14.04
C PRO A 619 11.07 -9.17 14.84
N TRP A 620 9.84 -8.73 14.60
CA TRP A 620 9.18 -7.56 15.19
C TRP A 620 8.24 -7.92 16.36
N ALA A 621 7.98 -9.20 16.60
CA ALA A 621 6.95 -9.68 17.52
C ALA A 621 7.21 -9.27 18.97
N SER A 622 8.46 -9.37 19.44
CA SER A 622 8.83 -8.96 20.80
C SER A 622 8.78 -7.45 20.99
N THR A 623 9.18 -6.69 19.97
CA THR A 623 9.28 -5.23 20.02
C THR A 623 7.89 -4.58 20.07
N TYR A 624 6.93 -5.11 19.31
CA TYR A 624 5.59 -4.55 19.19
C TYR A 624 4.49 -5.43 19.81
N ALA A 625 4.83 -6.23 20.82
CA ALA A 625 3.94 -7.18 21.48
C ALA A 625 2.60 -6.56 21.95
N ALA A 626 2.62 -5.30 22.42
CA ALA A 626 1.41 -4.60 22.84
C ALA A 626 0.48 -4.29 21.65
N ALA A 627 1.04 -3.91 20.50
CA ALA A 627 0.28 -3.59 19.29
C ALA A 627 -0.25 -4.85 18.59
N THR A 628 0.46 -5.97 18.68
CA THR A 628 0.09 -7.25 18.05
C THR A 628 -0.80 -8.12 18.93
N ALA A 629 -0.92 -7.82 20.22
CA ALA A 629 -1.74 -8.58 21.18
C ALA A 629 -3.20 -8.83 20.72
N PRO A 630 -3.93 -7.86 20.12
CA PRO A 630 -5.27 -8.13 19.59
C PRO A 630 -5.29 -9.18 18.48
N LEU A 631 -4.30 -9.16 17.58
CA LEU A 631 -4.16 -10.14 16.51
C LEU A 631 -3.83 -11.53 17.07
N VAL A 632 -2.92 -11.61 18.05
CA VAL A 632 -2.59 -12.87 18.74
C VAL A 632 -3.84 -13.48 19.37
N GLN A 633 -4.67 -12.65 20.03
CA GLN A 633 -5.91 -13.12 20.61
C GLN A 633 -6.91 -13.58 19.55
N SER A 634 -7.01 -12.86 18.42
CA SER A 634 -7.86 -13.26 17.30
C SER A 634 -7.44 -14.60 16.70
N VAL A 635 -6.14 -14.80 16.44
CA VAL A 635 -5.60 -16.09 15.95
C VAL A 635 -5.87 -17.21 16.92
N ARG A 636 -5.65 -17.01 18.24
CA ARG A 636 -5.93 -18.04 19.26
C ARG A 636 -7.40 -18.45 19.28
N THR A 637 -8.31 -17.49 19.19
CA THR A 637 -9.75 -17.76 19.13
C THR A 637 -10.09 -18.57 17.89
N ARG A 638 -9.66 -18.11 16.70
CA ARG A 638 -9.90 -18.80 15.42
C ARG A 638 -9.29 -20.18 15.36
N LEU A 639 -8.06 -20.34 15.87
CA LEU A 639 -7.37 -21.63 15.93
C LEU A 639 -8.14 -22.61 16.83
N SER A 640 -8.57 -22.18 18.02
CA SER A 640 -9.38 -23.03 18.90
C SER A 640 -10.71 -23.45 18.28
N GLU A 641 -11.39 -22.55 17.56
CA GLU A 641 -12.62 -22.88 16.82
C GLU A 641 -12.35 -23.90 15.71
N SER A 642 -11.30 -23.66 14.91
CA SER A 642 -10.89 -24.55 13.81
C SER A 642 -10.49 -25.94 14.31
N GLU A 643 -9.72 -26.01 15.40
CA GLU A 643 -9.30 -27.28 16.01
C GLU A 643 -10.48 -28.02 16.65
N LYS A 644 -11.43 -27.33 17.29
CA LYS A 644 -12.67 -27.94 17.79
C LYS A 644 -13.49 -28.54 16.65
N GLN A 645 -13.60 -27.83 15.55
CA GLN A 645 -14.30 -28.30 14.36
C GLN A 645 -13.60 -29.51 13.74
N GLU A 646 -12.27 -29.46 13.58
CA GLU A 646 -11.46 -30.56 13.07
C GLU A 646 -11.55 -31.81 13.98
N GLN A 647 -11.54 -31.61 15.30
CA GLN A 647 -11.71 -32.68 16.28
C GLN A 647 -13.14 -33.25 16.26
N PHE A 648 -14.15 -32.41 16.12
CA PHE A 648 -15.54 -32.83 15.96
C PHE A 648 -15.71 -33.69 14.70
N GLU A 649 -15.06 -33.30 13.59
CA GLU A 649 -15.03 -34.05 12.34
C GLU A 649 -14.32 -35.41 12.48
N LYS A 650 -13.13 -35.45 13.07
CA LYS A 650 -12.37 -36.69 13.28
C LYS A 650 -13.11 -37.69 14.18
N THR A 651 -13.81 -37.21 15.21
CA THR A 651 -14.55 -38.07 16.15
C THR A 651 -15.81 -38.70 15.56
N ALA A 652 -16.23 -38.32 14.34
CA ALA A 652 -17.36 -38.96 13.65
C ALA A 652 -17.13 -40.46 13.42
N LEU A 653 -15.88 -40.90 13.24
CA LEU A 653 -15.52 -42.32 13.13
C LEU A 653 -15.97 -43.15 14.33
N ALA A 654 -15.86 -42.60 15.54
CA ALA A 654 -16.29 -43.28 16.77
C ALA A 654 -17.82 -43.39 16.89
N ARG A 655 -18.56 -42.46 16.24
CA ARG A 655 -20.03 -42.42 16.25
C ARG A 655 -20.66 -43.27 15.13
N TRP A 656 -19.89 -43.65 14.12
CA TRP A 656 -20.34 -44.48 12.99
C TRP A 656 -21.06 -45.80 13.38
N PRO A 657 -20.56 -46.60 14.35
CA PRO A 657 -21.22 -47.85 14.74
C PRO A 657 -22.63 -47.66 15.31
N ALA A 658 -22.92 -46.50 15.90
CA ALA A 658 -24.20 -46.18 16.53
C ALA A 658 -25.26 -45.68 15.54
N LEU A 659 -24.90 -45.45 14.27
CA LEU A 659 -25.85 -45.01 13.24
C LEU A 659 -26.85 -46.10 12.92
N SER A 660 -28.14 -45.74 12.83
CA SER A 660 -29.19 -46.67 12.43
C SER A 660 -29.07 -47.06 10.94
N PRO A 661 -29.61 -48.22 10.53
CA PRO A 661 -29.63 -48.62 9.12
C PRO A 661 -30.27 -47.57 8.20
N GLN A 662 -31.30 -46.88 8.67
CA GLN A 662 -32.00 -45.82 7.93
C GLN A 662 -31.12 -44.57 7.77
N ALA A 663 -30.38 -44.17 8.81
CA ALA A 663 -29.45 -43.05 8.73
C ALA A 663 -28.30 -43.33 7.73
N ARG A 664 -27.79 -44.57 7.70
CA ARG A 664 -26.78 -44.98 6.71
C ARG A 664 -27.31 -44.97 5.28
N LYS A 665 -28.58 -45.32 5.06
CA LYS A 665 -29.23 -45.17 3.73
C LYS A 665 -29.29 -43.73 3.28
N VAL A 666 -29.66 -42.81 4.17
CA VAL A 666 -29.65 -41.37 3.87
C VAL A 666 -28.24 -40.91 3.52
N LEU A 667 -27.21 -41.30 4.30
CA LEU A 667 -25.81 -41.00 3.95
C LEU A 667 -25.37 -41.55 2.59
N ALA A 668 -25.75 -42.78 2.26
CA ALA A 668 -25.42 -43.38 0.97
C ALA A 668 -26.07 -42.63 -0.21
N VAL A 669 -27.31 -42.15 -0.03
CA VAL A 669 -27.96 -41.28 -1.02
C VAL A 669 -27.24 -39.94 -1.13
N LEU A 670 -26.92 -39.31 0.00
CA LEU A 670 -26.21 -38.03 0.04
C LEU A 670 -24.79 -38.12 -0.56
N ASP A 671 -24.16 -39.29 -0.56
CA ASP A 671 -22.88 -39.51 -1.24
C ASP A 671 -23.03 -39.59 -2.79
N THR A 672 -24.24 -39.88 -3.28
CA THR A 672 -24.54 -40.04 -4.72
C THR A 672 -25.15 -38.81 -5.38
N VAL A 673 -25.68 -37.86 -4.60
CA VAL A 673 -26.32 -36.65 -5.11
C VAL A 673 -25.63 -35.40 -4.54
N ASN A 674 -25.56 -34.30 -5.28
CA ASN A 674 -24.88 -33.07 -4.80
C ASN A 674 -25.84 -32.08 -4.11
N SER A 675 -27.15 -32.29 -4.25
CA SER A 675 -28.21 -31.46 -3.66
C SER A 675 -29.56 -32.19 -3.72
N PHE A 676 -30.54 -31.73 -2.94
CA PHE A 676 -31.95 -32.12 -3.03
C PHE A 676 -32.82 -30.89 -2.75
N ALA A 677 -34.00 -30.79 -3.35
CA ALA A 677 -34.87 -29.61 -3.24
C ALA A 677 -35.67 -29.58 -1.94
N ASN A 678 -36.07 -30.74 -1.43
CA ASN A 678 -36.80 -30.88 -0.16
C ASN A 678 -36.66 -32.29 0.42
N PHE A 679 -37.09 -32.47 1.67
CA PHE A 679 -36.96 -33.78 2.33
C PHE A 679 -37.83 -34.88 1.71
N GLU A 680 -38.89 -34.56 0.95
CA GLU A 680 -39.67 -35.57 0.22
C GLU A 680 -38.87 -36.19 -0.93
N GLU A 681 -38.10 -35.37 -1.64
CA GLU A 681 -37.17 -35.85 -2.66
C GLU A 681 -36.09 -36.76 -2.04
N LEU A 682 -35.47 -36.32 -0.93
CA LEU A 682 -34.47 -37.12 -0.21
C LEU A 682 -35.05 -38.44 0.32
N GLY A 683 -36.29 -38.39 0.84
CA GLY A 683 -37.02 -39.58 1.29
C GLY A 683 -37.26 -40.57 0.16
N THR A 684 -37.68 -40.08 -1.00
CA THR A 684 -37.89 -40.89 -2.21
C THR A 684 -36.62 -41.65 -2.60
N TYR A 685 -35.47 -40.96 -2.65
CA TYR A 685 -34.18 -41.60 -2.96
C TYR A 685 -33.75 -42.62 -1.90
N ALA A 686 -34.02 -42.36 -0.62
CA ALA A 686 -33.65 -43.24 0.48
C ALA A 686 -34.67 -44.37 0.74
N GLY A 687 -35.82 -44.38 0.04
CA GLY A 687 -36.91 -45.34 0.21
C GLY A 687 -37.67 -45.18 1.53
N MET A 688 -37.93 -43.94 1.96
CA MET A 688 -38.68 -43.59 3.18
C MET A 688 -39.49 -42.29 2.99
N SER A 689 -40.37 -41.94 3.95
CA SER A 689 -41.12 -40.67 3.88
C SER A 689 -40.21 -39.46 4.10
N GLY A 690 -40.58 -38.30 3.55
CA GLY A 690 -39.80 -37.08 3.72
C GLY A 690 -39.63 -36.64 5.17
N GLU A 691 -40.64 -36.84 6.02
CA GLU A 691 -40.54 -36.57 7.46
C GLU A 691 -39.41 -37.39 8.13
N TRP A 692 -39.31 -38.68 7.80
CA TRP A 692 -38.29 -39.57 8.34
C TRP A 692 -36.89 -39.26 7.79
N ALA A 693 -36.79 -38.94 6.50
CA ALA A 693 -35.55 -38.50 5.88
C ALA A 693 -35.03 -37.20 6.53
N GLY A 694 -35.91 -36.22 6.76
CA GLY A 694 -35.57 -34.98 7.45
C GLY A 694 -35.14 -35.17 8.91
N ARG A 695 -35.73 -36.14 9.63
CA ARG A 695 -35.30 -36.49 10.99
C ARG A 695 -33.90 -37.09 11.00
N HIS A 696 -33.61 -37.99 10.07
CA HIS A 696 -32.28 -38.59 9.95
C HIS A 696 -31.23 -37.60 9.48
N TYR A 697 -31.55 -36.75 8.51
CA TYR A 697 -30.68 -35.69 8.04
C TYR A 697 -30.24 -34.76 9.18
N ARG A 698 -31.20 -34.26 9.99
CA ARG A 698 -30.89 -33.45 11.18
C ARG A 698 -30.04 -34.19 12.21
N ARG A 699 -30.25 -35.49 12.38
CA ARG A 699 -29.43 -36.31 13.27
C ARG A 699 -28.01 -36.50 12.73
N LEU A 700 -27.86 -36.71 11.42
CA LEU A 700 -26.55 -36.82 10.76
C LEU A 700 -25.76 -35.51 10.86
N LEU A 701 -26.43 -34.36 10.80
CA LEU A 701 -25.84 -33.05 11.12
C LEU A 701 -25.34 -33.00 12.57
N ALA A 702 -26.22 -33.35 13.53
CA ALA A 702 -25.87 -33.34 14.95
C ALA A 702 -24.72 -34.31 15.30
N ASP A 703 -24.64 -35.46 14.62
CA ASP A 703 -23.60 -36.46 14.83
C ASP A 703 -22.29 -36.12 14.08
N GLY A 704 -22.25 -35.02 13.30
CA GLY A 704 -21.08 -34.57 12.56
C GLY A 704 -20.73 -35.44 11.34
N MET A 705 -21.74 -36.12 10.78
CA MET A 705 -21.59 -36.97 9.59
C MET A 705 -21.69 -36.16 8.30
N ILE A 706 -22.46 -35.08 8.34
CA ILE A 706 -22.65 -34.11 7.26
C ILE A 706 -22.60 -32.68 7.83
N PHE A 707 -22.31 -31.71 6.99
CA PHE A 707 -22.25 -30.29 7.33
C PHE A 707 -22.98 -29.46 6.28
N GLU A 708 -23.73 -28.45 6.70
CA GLU A 708 -24.40 -27.52 5.78
C GLU A 708 -23.45 -26.43 5.30
N THR A 709 -23.54 -26.10 4.01
CA THR A 709 -22.79 -25.04 3.34
C THR A 709 -23.76 -24.25 2.47
N GLY A 710 -24.33 -23.18 3.02
CA GLY A 710 -25.36 -22.39 2.34
C GLY A 710 -26.59 -23.23 1.99
N ASN A 711 -26.92 -23.32 0.69
CA ASN A 711 -28.04 -24.13 0.17
C ASN A 711 -27.64 -25.58 -0.19
N SER A 712 -26.47 -26.05 0.24
CA SER A 712 -25.97 -27.40 -0.06
C SER A 712 -25.36 -28.03 1.21
N TYR A 713 -24.84 -29.25 1.09
CA TYR A 713 -24.22 -29.99 2.18
C TYR A 713 -22.91 -30.63 1.72
N ARG A 714 -22.02 -30.90 2.67
CA ARG A 714 -20.84 -31.75 2.47
C ARG A 714 -20.87 -32.94 3.41
N LEU A 715 -20.39 -34.08 2.94
CA LEU A 715 -20.14 -35.24 3.79
C LEU A 715 -18.82 -35.05 4.54
N ASN A 716 -18.76 -35.57 5.76
CA ASN A 716 -17.52 -35.65 6.50
C ASN A 716 -16.52 -36.56 5.77
N LEU A 717 -15.34 -36.04 5.45
CA LEU A 717 -14.31 -36.74 4.67
C LEU A 717 -13.82 -38.01 5.38
N HIS A 718 -13.79 -38.03 6.71
CA HIS A 718 -13.31 -39.17 7.49
C HIS A 718 -14.23 -40.39 7.40
N ILE A 719 -15.55 -40.21 7.16
CA ILE A 719 -16.50 -41.32 7.09
C ILE A 719 -16.78 -41.79 5.66
N ARG A 720 -16.42 -41.01 4.63
CA ARG A 720 -16.66 -41.35 3.21
C ARG A 720 -16.21 -42.78 2.82
N PRO A 721 -15.03 -43.28 3.23
CA PRO A 721 -14.62 -44.65 2.94
C PRO A 721 -15.59 -45.70 3.49
N LEU A 722 -16.19 -45.44 4.66
CA LEU A 722 -17.15 -46.35 5.31
C LEU A 722 -18.49 -46.34 4.59
N VAL A 723 -18.94 -45.17 4.12
CA VAL A 723 -20.15 -45.03 3.29
C VAL A 723 -20.00 -45.82 1.98
N ALA A 724 -18.84 -45.71 1.32
CA ALA A 724 -18.55 -46.45 0.09
C ALA A 724 -18.53 -47.97 0.28
N GLN A 725 -18.10 -48.47 1.45
CA GLN A 725 -18.08 -49.90 1.77
C GLN A 725 -19.49 -50.48 1.93
N GLU A 726 -20.40 -49.80 2.63
CA GLU A 726 -21.81 -50.21 2.80
C GLU A 726 -22.55 -50.35 1.45
N SER A 727 -22.26 -49.45 0.51
CA SER A 727 -22.84 -49.48 -0.84
C SER A 727 -22.46 -50.75 -1.62
N ARG A 728 -21.25 -51.32 -1.42
CA ARG A 728 -20.78 -52.55 -2.10
C ARG A 728 -21.53 -53.81 -1.64
N HIS A 729 -21.80 -53.96 -0.36
CA HIS A 729 -22.53 -55.11 0.19
C HIS A 729 -24.00 -55.15 -0.29
N THR A 730 -24.57 -53.98 -0.56
CA THR A 730 -25.94 -53.82 -1.08
C THR A 730 -26.06 -54.27 -2.55
N VAL A 731 -25.00 -54.09 -3.36
CA VAL A 731 -24.95 -54.52 -4.77
C VAL A 731 -24.79 -56.03 -4.92
N ILE A 732 -23.92 -56.67 -4.13
CA ILE A 732 -23.71 -58.14 -4.13
C ILE A 732 -25.02 -58.87 -3.81
N SER A 733 -25.77 -58.36 -2.83
CA SER A 733 -27.07 -58.91 -2.42
C SER A 733 -28.15 -58.78 -3.51
N LYS A 734 -28.06 -57.77 -4.39
CA LYS A 734 -28.98 -57.57 -5.53
C LYS A 734 -28.64 -58.48 -6.72
N ILE A 735 -27.36 -58.71 -7.00
CA ILE A 735 -26.90 -59.59 -8.10
C ILE A 735 -27.40 -61.04 -7.93
N ILE A 736 -27.37 -61.57 -6.70
CA ILE A 736 -27.90 -62.92 -6.39
C ILE A 736 -29.42 -63.01 -6.61
N ARG A 737 -30.15 -61.89 -6.47
CA ARG A 737 -31.61 -61.84 -6.61
C ARG A 737 -32.10 -61.59 -8.04
N SER A 738 -31.30 -60.94 -8.89
CA SER A 738 -31.71 -60.55 -10.25
C SER A 738 -31.48 -61.61 -11.33
N GLY A 739 -30.76 -62.70 -11.04
CA GLY A 739 -30.43 -63.77 -12.00
C GLY A 739 -31.50 -64.87 -12.17
N GLY A 740 -32.71 -64.72 -11.60
CA GLY A 740 -33.80 -65.70 -11.75
C GLY A 740 -33.61 -67.04 -11.02
N THR A 741 -32.45 -67.31 -10.43
CA THR A 741 -32.13 -68.54 -9.68
C THR A 741 -32.41 -68.44 -8.18
N SER A 742 -33.08 -67.38 -7.71
CA SER A 742 -33.41 -67.18 -6.29
C SER A 742 -34.30 -68.27 -5.68
N ALA A 743 -34.95 -69.10 -6.51
CA ALA A 743 -35.68 -70.29 -6.06
C ALA A 743 -34.79 -71.54 -5.85
N ALA A 744 -33.56 -71.55 -6.37
CA ALA A 744 -32.65 -72.70 -6.32
C ALA A 744 -31.56 -72.57 -5.24
N VAL A 745 -31.34 -71.37 -4.69
CA VAL A 745 -30.32 -71.11 -3.66
C VAL A 745 -30.98 -70.94 -2.30
N LYS A 746 -30.69 -71.87 -1.38
CA LYS A 746 -31.18 -71.85 0.00
C LYS A 746 -30.21 -71.07 0.89
N GLN A 747 -30.74 -70.35 1.88
CA GLN A 747 -29.90 -69.76 2.93
C GLN A 747 -29.21 -70.86 3.74
N VAL A 748 -27.96 -70.61 4.15
CA VAL A 748 -27.17 -71.57 4.94
C VAL A 748 -27.81 -71.85 6.30
N PHE A 749 -28.59 -70.92 6.86
CA PHE A 749 -29.34 -71.10 8.11
C PHE A 749 -30.84 -70.97 7.83
N ASN A 750 -31.66 -71.85 8.42
CA ASN A 750 -33.11 -71.81 8.25
C ASN A 750 -33.79 -70.92 9.29
N SER A 751 -33.06 -70.55 10.36
CA SER A 751 -33.55 -69.69 11.42
C SER A 751 -32.46 -68.76 11.96
N GLU A 752 -32.86 -67.57 12.45
CA GLU A 752 -31.96 -66.65 13.17
C GLU A 752 -31.37 -67.31 14.44
N ARG A 753 -32.13 -68.25 15.01
CA ARG A 753 -31.72 -69.07 16.15
C ARG A 753 -30.53 -69.98 15.80
N GLU A 754 -30.57 -70.71 14.69
CA GLU A 754 -29.43 -71.49 14.18
C GLU A 754 -28.20 -70.60 13.95
N HIS A 755 -28.39 -69.42 13.36
CA HIS A 755 -27.28 -68.49 13.11
C HIS A 755 -26.63 -67.99 14.41
N THR A 756 -27.45 -67.70 15.42
CA THR A 756 -26.98 -67.24 16.74
C THR A 756 -26.19 -68.34 17.45
N ILE A 757 -26.67 -69.57 17.42
CA ILE A 757 -25.98 -70.73 18.01
C ILE A 757 -24.69 -71.03 17.26
N TYR A 758 -24.69 -70.99 15.92
CA TYR A 758 -23.47 -71.12 15.12
C TYR A 758 -22.41 -70.08 15.51
N ARG A 759 -22.79 -68.81 15.64
CA ARG A 759 -21.86 -67.75 16.07
C ARG A 759 -21.31 -68.01 17.47
N ALA A 760 -22.13 -68.48 18.39
CA ALA A 760 -21.67 -68.87 19.72
C ALA A 760 -20.67 -70.04 19.63
N MET A 761 -20.97 -71.08 18.86
CA MET A 761 -20.08 -72.24 18.70
C MET A 761 -18.74 -71.89 18.06
N VAL A 762 -18.70 -71.02 17.04
CA VAL A 762 -17.43 -70.53 16.46
C VAL A 762 -16.58 -69.79 17.51
N GLN A 763 -17.21 -69.06 18.43
CA GLN A 763 -16.51 -68.39 19.53
C GLN A 763 -16.03 -69.35 20.61
N LEU A 764 -16.76 -70.45 20.85
CA LEU A 764 -16.45 -71.45 21.87
C LEU A 764 -15.40 -72.46 21.42
N CYS A 765 -15.33 -72.74 20.12
CA CYS A 765 -14.37 -73.66 19.55
C CYS A 765 -13.41 -72.94 18.58
N PRO A 766 -12.67 -71.89 19.00
CA PRO A 766 -11.88 -71.05 18.10
C PRO A 766 -10.73 -71.79 17.41
N ASN A 767 -10.26 -72.89 18.01
CA ASN A 767 -9.20 -73.74 17.47
C ASN A 767 -9.73 -74.92 16.65
N HIS A 768 -11.03 -74.99 16.39
CA HIS A 768 -11.70 -76.08 15.67
C HIS A 768 -12.48 -75.54 14.47
N LEU A 769 -12.76 -76.39 13.49
CA LEU A 769 -13.62 -76.03 12.38
C LEU A 769 -15.07 -76.34 12.76
N VAL A 770 -15.97 -75.37 12.58
CA VAL A 770 -17.41 -75.55 12.83
C VAL A 770 -18.16 -75.42 11.52
N PHE A 771 -18.83 -76.49 11.10
CA PHE A 771 -19.57 -76.54 9.83
C PHE A 771 -21.08 -76.62 10.08
N PRO A 772 -21.89 -75.69 9.51
CA PRO A 772 -23.34 -75.73 9.63
C PRO A 772 -24.00 -76.62 8.57
N ASN A 773 -25.14 -77.21 8.91
CA ASN A 773 -26.02 -77.98 8.01
C ASN A 773 -25.28 -79.06 7.21
N CYS A 774 -24.52 -79.92 7.90
CA CYS A 774 -23.71 -80.97 7.28
C CYS A 774 -24.53 -82.21 6.96
N SER A 775 -24.40 -82.73 5.73
CA SER A 775 -24.97 -84.03 5.38
C SER A 775 -24.26 -85.15 6.13
N LEU A 776 -24.97 -86.22 6.53
CA LEU A 776 -24.32 -87.35 7.21
C LEU A 776 -23.28 -88.05 6.33
N GLN A 777 -23.45 -87.97 5.00
CA GLN A 777 -22.49 -88.47 4.01
C GLN A 777 -21.15 -87.72 4.02
N SER A 778 -21.10 -86.52 4.59
CA SER A 778 -19.87 -85.77 4.78
C SER A 778 -19.14 -86.14 6.08
N ILE A 779 -19.80 -86.90 6.97
CA ILE A 779 -19.31 -87.26 8.30
C ILE A 779 -18.87 -88.72 8.33
N PHE A 780 -19.65 -89.62 7.73
CA PHE A 780 -19.41 -91.06 7.75
C PHE A 780 -19.11 -91.61 6.35
N SER A 781 -18.38 -92.72 6.28
CA SER A 781 -18.10 -93.42 5.01
C SER A 781 -19.34 -94.17 4.53
N TYR A 782 -19.69 -93.96 3.25
CA TYR A 782 -20.80 -94.64 2.58
C TYR A 782 -20.69 -96.17 2.68
N GLU A 783 -19.54 -96.74 2.34
CA GLU A 783 -19.31 -98.19 2.30
C GLU A 783 -19.41 -98.80 3.69
N ARG A 784 -18.81 -98.16 4.70
CA ARG A 784 -18.82 -98.64 6.08
C ARG A 784 -20.22 -98.58 6.67
N MET A 785 -20.94 -97.47 6.46
CA MET A 785 -22.31 -97.35 6.98
C MET A 785 -23.24 -98.38 6.38
N LYS A 786 -23.09 -98.73 5.09
CA LYS A 786 -23.90 -99.76 4.43
C LYS A 786 -23.79 -101.14 5.07
N GLU A 787 -22.64 -101.45 5.69
CA GLU A 787 -22.38 -102.71 6.38
C GLU A 787 -22.81 -102.68 7.85
N MET A 788 -22.87 -101.50 8.46
CA MET A 788 -23.02 -101.34 9.92
C MET A 788 -24.46 -101.05 10.38
N VAL A 789 -25.35 -100.59 9.48
CA VAL A 789 -26.75 -100.27 9.82
C VAL A 789 -27.74 -101.04 8.93
N THR A 790 -29.01 -101.09 9.33
CA THR A 790 -30.06 -101.75 8.53
C THR A 790 -30.33 -100.99 7.21
N SER A 791 -30.93 -101.66 6.22
CA SER A 791 -31.28 -101.04 4.92
C SER A 791 -32.16 -99.78 5.06
N GLU A 792 -33.01 -99.76 6.09
CA GLU A 792 -33.88 -98.62 6.38
C GLU A 792 -33.10 -97.43 6.98
N GLU A 793 -32.22 -97.69 7.93
CA GLU A 793 -31.31 -96.68 8.50
C GLU A 793 -30.33 -96.16 7.44
N PHE A 794 -29.84 -97.03 6.57
CA PHE A 794 -28.96 -96.63 5.47
C PHE A 794 -29.66 -95.68 4.50
N SER A 795 -30.93 -95.93 4.19
CA SER A 795 -31.73 -95.03 3.34
C SER A 795 -31.92 -93.68 4.02
N TYR A 796 -32.15 -93.66 5.34
CA TYR A 796 -32.25 -92.41 6.11
C TYR A 796 -30.92 -91.65 6.16
N TYR A 797 -29.79 -92.33 6.35
CA TYR A 797 -28.44 -91.77 6.30
C TYR A 797 -28.16 -90.96 5.02
N LEU A 798 -28.61 -91.45 3.85
CA LEU A 798 -28.39 -90.76 2.58
C LEU A 798 -29.13 -89.41 2.46
N MET A 799 -30.22 -89.23 3.22
CA MET A 799 -31.08 -88.05 3.13
C MET A 799 -30.96 -87.11 4.32
N ALA A 800 -30.27 -87.52 5.39
CA ALA A 800 -30.21 -86.78 6.64
C ALA A 800 -29.02 -85.82 6.70
N SER A 801 -29.20 -84.74 7.47
CA SER A 801 -28.17 -83.77 7.83
C SER A 801 -28.22 -83.49 9.33
N VAL A 802 -27.16 -82.92 9.89
CA VAL A 802 -27.07 -82.42 11.27
C VAL A 802 -26.79 -80.91 11.24
N ASP A 803 -27.31 -80.18 12.23
CA ASP A 803 -27.29 -78.71 12.23
C ASP A 803 -25.87 -78.14 12.34
N LEU A 804 -25.00 -78.76 13.14
CA LEU A 804 -23.60 -78.35 13.31
C LEU A 804 -22.68 -79.58 13.46
N VAL A 805 -21.46 -79.48 12.93
CA VAL A 805 -20.38 -80.44 13.17
C VAL A 805 -19.12 -79.69 13.57
N VAL A 806 -18.51 -80.12 14.67
CA VAL A 806 -17.20 -79.65 15.10
C VAL A 806 -16.15 -80.65 14.62
N VAL A 807 -15.14 -80.15 13.91
CA VAL A 807 -14.09 -80.93 13.29
C VAL A 807 -12.74 -80.48 13.84
N SER A 808 -11.88 -81.44 14.11
CA SER A 808 -10.50 -81.18 14.53
C SER A 808 -9.73 -80.43 13.45
N THR A 809 -9.04 -79.35 13.80
CA THR A 809 -8.10 -78.69 12.89
C THR A 809 -6.80 -79.48 12.72
N THR A 810 -6.51 -80.44 13.58
CA THR A 810 -5.29 -81.27 13.54
C THR A 810 -5.50 -82.60 12.81
N THR A 811 -6.59 -83.32 13.07
CA THR A 811 -6.87 -84.62 12.42
C THR A 811 -7.88 -84.54 11.28
N TYR A 812 -8.62 -83.42 11.17
CA TYR A 812 -9.73 -83.23 10.25
C TYR A 812 -10.85 -84.26 10.36
N LEU A 813 -10.90 -85.00 11.48
CA LEU A 813 -11.99 -85.93 11.79
C LEU A 813 -13.12 -85.22 12.56
N PRO A 814 -14.38 -85.64 12.36
CA PRO A 814 -15.51 -85.12 13.13
C PRO A 814 -15.38 -85.51 14.60
N LEU A 815 -15.48 -84.51 15.47
CA LEU A 815 -15.31 -84.68 16.92
C LEU A 815 -16.66 -84.74 17.64
N LEU A 816 -17.61 -83.92 17.19
CA LEU A 816 -18.92 -83.76 17.79
C LEU A 816 -19.91 -83.29 16.73
N ALA A 817 -21.08 -83.90 16.69
CA ALA A 817 -22.21 -83.41 15.93
C ALA A 817 -23.26 -82.83 16.89
N ILE A 818 -23.93 -81.74 16.50
CA ILE A 818 -24.89 -81.05 17.33
C ILE A 818 -26.19 -80.84 16.55
N GLU A 819 -27.31 -81.29 17.13
CA GLU A 819 -28.67 -80.99 16.68
C GLU A 819 -29.28 -79.89 17.55
N VAL A 820 -30.01 -78.96 16.95
CA VAL A 820 -30.72 -77.89 17.67
C VAL A 820 -32.22 -78.20 17.66
N ASP A 821 -32.69 -78.78 18.76
CA ASP A 821 -34.09 -79.13 18.93
C ASP A 821 -34.95 -77.88 19.23
N GLY A 822 -36.11 -77.80 18.57
CA GLY A 822 -37.17 -76.82 18.85
C GLY A 822 -38.13 -77.27 19.97
N ILE A 823 -38.90 -76.32 20.52
CA ILE A 823 -39.84 -76.56 21.64
C ILE A 823 -41.11 -77.36 21.22
N TYR A 824 -41.33 -77.61 19.93
CA TYR A 824 -42.59 -78.12 19.37
C TYR A 824 -42.50 -79.47 18.63
N HIS A 825 -41.78 -80.46 19.15
CA HIS A 825 -41.56 -81.72 18.41
C HIS A 825 -41.56 -82.98 19.28
N ASP A 826 -42.74 -83.54 19.53
CA ASP A 826 -42.92 -84.91 20.07
C ASP A 826 -43.99 -85.65 19.24
N THR A 827 -43.74 -85.80 17.94
CA THR A 827 -44.56 -86.69 17.09
C THR A 827 -43.92 -88.07 17.01
N GLU A 828 -44.72 -89.12 16.95
CA GLU A 828 -44.24 -90.52 16.86
C GLU A 828 -43.26 -90.73 15.69
N LYS A 829 -43.48 -90.02 14.57
CA LYS A 829 -42.59 -90.03 13.40
C LYS A 829 -41.24 -89.33 13.62
N GLN A 830 -41.16 -88.35 14.50
CA GLN A 830 -39.90 -87.68 14.84
C GLN A 830 -39.07 -88.55 15.78
N LEU A 831 -39.70 -89.14 16.79
CA LEU A 831 -39.06 -90.11 17.70
C LEU A 831 -38.46 -91.30 16.94
N GLU A 832 -39.15 -91.81 15.93
CA GLU A 832 -38.65 -92.89 15.08
C GLU A 832 -37.42 -92.46 14.25
N ARG A 833 -37.42 -91.23 13.71
CA ARG A 833 -36.30 -90.66 12.94
C ARG A 833 -35.11 -90.34 13.82
N ASP A 834 -35.35 -89.79 15.00
CA ASP A 834 -34.35 -89.51 16.02
C ASP A 834 -33.68 -90.79 16.46
N GLY A 835 -34.46 -91.85 16.72
CA GLY A 835 -33.93 -93.17 17.05
C GLY A 835 -33.10 -93.80 15.92
N LYS A 836 -33.45 -93.57 14.64
CA LYS A 836 -32.62 -93.97 13.49
C LYS A 836 -31.32 -93.17 13.44
N LYS A 837 -31.38 -91.86 13.71
CA LYS A 837 -30.21 -90.98 13.73
C LYS A 837 -29.24 -91.35 14.85
N ASP A 838 -29.77 -91.61 16.05
CA ASP A 838 -28.98 -92.02 17.22
C ASP A 838 -28.22 -93.32 16.93
N ARG A 839 -28.89 -94.32 16.34
CA ARG A 839 -28.26 -95.58 15.92
C ARG A 839 -27.20 -95.40 14.83
N ILE A 840 -27.40 -94.46 13.90
CA ILE A 840 -26.40 -94.13 12.86
C ILE A 840 -25.15 -93.49 13.48
N PHE A 841 -25.31 -92.53 14.39
CA PHE A 841 -24.19 -91.90 15.08
C PHE A 841 -23.46 -92.87 16.02
N GLU A 842 -24.22 -93.75 16.70
CA GLU A 842 -23.66 -94.82 17.53
C GLU A 842 -22.83 -95.81 16.69
N ALA A 843 -23.36 -96.25 15.54
CA ALA A 843 -22.62 -97.12 14.62
C ALA A 843 -21.38 -96.40 14.05
N GLY A 844 -21.50 -95.12 13.69
CA GLY A 844 -20.42 -94.34 13.08
C GLY A 844 -19.35 -93.85 14.06
N GLY A 845 -19.56 -93.99 15.37
CA GLY A 845 -18.58 -93.63 16.40
C GLY A 845 -18.34 -92.13 16.58
N VAL A 846 -19.25 -91.27 16.12
CA VAL A 846 -19.21 -89.81 16.35
C VAL A 846 -20.28 -89.44 17.38
N PRO A 847 -19.93 -88.72 18.45
CA PRO A 847 -20.91 -88.27 19.42
C PRO A 847 -21.95 -87.31 18.82
N LEU A 848 -23.23 -87.52 19.16
CA LEU A 848 -24.34 -86.63 18.80
C LEU A 848 -24.88 -85.94 20.06
N MET A 849 -24.82 -84.62 20.10
CA MET A 849 -25.34 -83.80 21.18
C MET A 849 -26.62 -83.08 20.71
N ARG A 850 -27.69 -83.12 21.51
CA ARG A 850 -28.92 -82.37 21.22
C ARG A 850 -29.01 -81.14 22.12
N LEU A 851 -28.99 -79.95 21.54
CA LEU A 851 -29.19 -78.69 22.24
C LEU A 851 -30.67 -78.32 22.26
N ARG A 852 -31.22 -78.14 23.47
CA ARG A 852 -32.56 -77.55 23.70
C ARG A 852 -32.48 -76.20 24.41
N PRO A 853 -32.07 -75.12 23.71
CA PRO A 853 -32.07 -73.80 24.30
C PRO A 853 -33.50 -73.29 24.56
N VAL A 854 -33.76 -72.70 25.72
CA VAL A 854 -35.06 -72.07 26.03
C VAL A 854 -34.98 -70.58 25.68
N GLY A 855 -35.92 -70.06 24.88
CA GLY A 855 -35.96 -68.64 24.51
C GLY A 855 -34.86 -68.20 23.54
N SER A 856 -34.36 -66.96 23.69
CA SER A 856 -33.19 -66.42 22.98
C SER A 856 -31.96 -66.57 23.88
N PRO A 857 -31.18 -67.65 23.76
CA PRO A 857 -30.18 -68.01 24.75
C PRO A 857 -28.96 -67.09 24.62
N SER A 858 -28.40 -66.65 25.75
CA SER A 858 -27.11 -65.98 25.73
C SER A 858 -25.99 -66.97 25.40
N ALA A 859 -24.84 -66.46 24.96
CA ALA A 859 -23.65 -67.28 24.77
C ALA A 859 -23.25 -68.04 26.05
N ASP A 860 -23.55 -67.48 27.23
CA ASP A 860 -23.32 -68.14 28.53
C ASP A 860 -24.27 -69.32 28.77
N THR A 861 -25.54 -69.20 28.38
CA THR A 861 -26.49 -70.33 28.48
C THR A 861 -26.08 -71.48 27.55
N ILE A 862 -25.65 -71.16 26.33
CA ILE A 862 -25.14 -72.16 25.37
C ILE A 862 -23.87 -72.82 25.91
N ARG A 863 -22.94 -72.03 26.48
CA ARG A 863 -21.74 -72.53 27.15
C ARG A 863 -22.07 -73.55 28.23
N SER A 864 -22.97 -73.20 29.15
CA SER A 864 -23.33 -74.08 30.26
C SER A 864 -23.97 -75.39 29.77
N GLN A 865 -24.86 -75.31 28.78
CA GLN A 865 -25.50 -76.51 28.20
C GLN A 865 -24.51 -77.41 27.46
N VAL A 866 -23.58 -76.81 26.70
CA VAL A 866 -22.49 -77.54 26.02
C VAL A 866 -21.59 -78.21 27.06
N ALA A 867 -21.18 -77.51 28.11
CA ALA A 867 -20.34 -78.07 29.17
C ALA A 867 -21.03 -79.23 29.92
N GLU A 868 -22.31 -79.09 30.29
CA GLU A 868 -23.08 -80.12 30.98
C GLU A 868 -23.22 -81.41 30.15
N HIS A 869 -23.57 -81.29 28.86
CA HIS A 869 -23.69 -82.44 27.98
C HIS A 869 -22.33 -83.03 27.63
N MET A 870 -21.28 -82.22 27.51
CA MET A 870 -19.92 -82.72 27.29
C MET A 870 -19.46 -83.56 28.48
N GLU A 871 -19.77 -83.13 29.71
CA GLU A 871 -19.47 -83.90 30.93
C GLU A 871 -20.23 -85.24 30.97
N GLU A 872 -21.50 -85.25 30.58
CA GLU A 872 -22.28 -86.47 30.42
C GLU A 872 -21.70 -87.39 29.33
N LEU A 873 -21.25 -86.81 28.22
CA LEU A 873 -20.65 -87.52 27.12
C LEU A 873 -19.32 -88.17 27.53
N VAL A 874 -18.43 -87.44 28.21
CA VAL A 874 -17.19 -87.95 28.82
C VAL A 874 -17.47 -89.11 29.78
N ARG A 875 -18.54 -89.03 30.60
CA ARG A 875 -18.94 -90.10 31.53
C ARG A 875 -19.45 -91.35 30.80
N SER A 876 -20.02 -91.20 29.61
CA SER A 876 -20.57 -92.32 28.81
C SER A 876 -19.54 -93.05 27.94
N VAL A 877 -18.35 -92.47 27.73
CA VAL A 877 -17.25 -93.15 27.02
C VAL A 877 -16.79 -94.36 27.83
N ARG A 878 -16.81 -95.56 27.24
CA ARG A 878 -16.41 -96.78 27.93
C ARG A 878 -14.89 -96.83 28.12
N ARG A 879 -14.43 -97.13 29.34
CA ARG A 879 -13.00 -97.18 29.69
C ARG A 879 -12.19 -98.22 28.93
N ASP A 880 -12.85 -99.22 28.35
CA ASP A 880 -12.25 -100.31 27.57
C ASP A 880 -12.07 -99.96 26.08
N MET A 881 -12.52 -98.78 25.63
CA MET A 881 -12.37 -98.35 24.24
C MET A 881 -10.91 -98.02 23.90
N PRO A 882 -10.34 -98.57 22.81
CA PRO A 882 -9.05 -98.14 22.30
C PRO A 882 -9.05 -96.64 22.02
N GLY A 883 -8.14 -95.90 22.65
CA GLY A 883 -8.05 -94.45 22.54
C GLY A 883 -8.94 -93.66 23.51
N TYR A 884 -9.49 -94.29 24.55
CA TYR A 884 -10.26 -93.65 25.63
C TYR A 884 -9.61 -92.36 26.14
N GLN A 885 -8.30 -92.37 26.43
CA GLN A 885 -7.58 -91.18 26.92
C GLN A 885 -7.52 -90.06 25.88
N GLN A 886 -7.44 -90.37 24.58
CA GLN A 886 -7.47 -89.36 23.53
C GLN A 886 -8.88 -88.80 23.33
N ALA A 887 -9.91 -89.64 23.42
CA ALA A 887 -11.31 -89.21 23.35
C ALA A 887 -11.67 -88.28 24.52
N VAL A 888 -11.25 -88.62 25.75
CA VAL A 888 -11.46 -87.77 26.93
C VAL A 888 -10.68 -86.46 26.82
N ALA A 889 -9.39 -86.50 26.47
CA ALA A 889 -8.57 -85.29 26.33
C ALA A 889 -9.10 -84.32 25.25
N LEU A 890 -9.65 -84.86 24.16
CA LEU A 890 -10.19 -84.06 23.07
C LEU A 890 -11.58 -83.45 23.41
N LEU A 891 -12.40 -84.15 24.19
CA LEU A 891 -13.64 -83.60 24.75
C LEU A 891 -13.36 -82.54 25.83
N GLU A 892 -12.31 -82.71 26.63
CA GLU A 892 -11.84 -81.72 27.61
C GLU A 892 -11.33 -80.44 26.92
N ASP A 893 -10.56 -80.57 25.84
CA ASP A 893 -10.05 -79.43 25.04
C ASP A 893 -11.18 -78.57 24.43
N LEU A 894 -12.32 -79.21 24.08
CA LEU A 894 -13.52 -78.53 23.59
C LEU A 894 -14.25 -77.72 24.68
N THR A 895 -14.07 -78.02 25.96
CA THR A 895 -14.71 -77.27 27.08
C THR A 895 -13.91 -76.06 27.55
N GLY A 896 -12.64 -75.93 27.16
CA GLY A 896 -11.74 -74.92 27.71
C GLY A 896 -11.45 -75.07 29.21
N LEU A 897 -11.91 -76.16 29.84
CA LEU A 897 -11.61 -76.52 31.22
C LEU A 897 -10.46 -77.52 31.19
N GLY A 898 -9.23 -77.04 31.39
CA GLY A 898 -8.15 -77.91 31.80
C GLY A 898 -8.48 -78.48 33.19
N ILE A 899 -9.13 -79.64 33.24
CA ILE A 899 -9.24 -80.42 34.47
C ILE A 899 -8.12 -81.45 34.45
N GLY A 900 -6.95 -81.01 34.87
CA GLY A 900 -5.80 -81.89 35.11
C GLY A 900 -4.96 -81.35 36.26
N GLY A 901 -5.19 -81.89 37.47
CA GLY A 901 -4.35 -81.68 38.66
C GLY A 901 -5.07 -81.06 39.83
#